data_AF-A0A7X7ZDG6-F1
#
_entry.id   AF-A0A7X7ZDG6-F1
#
_cell.length_a   1.000
_cell.length_b   1.000
_cell.length_c   1.000
_cell.angle_alpha   90.00
_cell.angle_beta   90.00
_cell.angle_gamma   90.00
#
_symmetry.space_group_name_H-M   'P 1'
#
loop_
_entity.id
_entity.type
_entity.pdbx_description
1 polymer ?
#
loop_
_entity_poly.entity_id
_entity_poly.type
_entity_poly.pdbx_seq_one_letter_code
_entity_poly.pdbx_strand_id
1 'polypeptide(L)'
;MKYLTILLLIFISNLFSQQLLLFAPGQAIIKLTESAYNDFGSELLTGELQSSNAEMNRLIDAYQITKIENILKKDNFDSVEEETGLNRAFVIYFPEYTDKEIENAVNELKKSDIIEDAFPNVLGSELVNPNDPYYNSQTNLAKIKMSQAWDIQKGSPNIRIVILDTGFQPTNQEILPKIYLQKDFVDIELASYPGWTFDPNEDYVNIDDDATGLREHGTQVAQVAAATTNNAYGIAGVGWNTPLVLVRCGFQATNPQGTTVLGIEMDDIINAVNWIRTSSNAKILNISLGWTYSPSSILDAALTSCMNAGIVVVASAGNSSGAPVMYPAQYPGVIAVSGTNSDDINSHYCAGSQLSVVAPANGSWVNISGSISSGAGTSLAAPLVSGAIALLLSQNPNLTPALVKKIIEVTAVKVPGMNGQNFHNYYGYGLLDVYEALRATNSIYTFTNKVMSSGYGSLIIDNDKVNPVPTGSKVPFKYGTLHQSRTNELPFLVNYSGTTQKFNMWYGNSLTPDYNLQLSFTADNLTPAEKDANFIATAPVTIKNIFPEVGALNPANDNISFKDPWYFNKDNNNNWFQTNQYYQYPSPLEIQNNSSSSYGGVFLDQPYTGNNPIYYSVQAISPQDIALSQTGKTHRFYFRNWSGTSVNFQNENNPSTGVVFNYD
;
A
#
# COMPACT_ATOMS: atom_id res chain seq x y z
N MET A 1 -4.13 -49.15 11.28
CA MET A 1 -5.05 -48.12 11.82
C MET A 1 -4.28 -46.90 12.38
N LYS A 2 -3.36 -46.30 11.60
CA LYS A 2 -2.57 -45.11 12.01
C LYS A 2 -2.12 -44.20 10.84
N TYR A 3 -2.74 -44.31 9.66
CA TYR A 3 -2.40 -43.49 8.48
C TYR A 3 -3.60 -42.80 7.81
N LEU A 4 -4.78 -42.82 8.44
CA LEU A 4 -6.00 -42.18 7.89
C LEU A 4 -6.35 -40.84 8.56
N THR A 5 -5.64 -40.45 9.63
CA THR A 5 -6.00 -39.26 10.44
C THR A 5 -5.20 -38.01 10.06
N ILE A 6 -4.13 -38.13 9.27
CA ILE A 6 -3.26 -37.00 8.91
C ILE A 6 -3.68 -36.36 7.57
N LEU A 7 -4.34 -37.11 6.67
CA LEU A 7 -4.88 -36.52 5.43
C LEU A 7 -6.18 -35.72 5.63
N LEU A 8 -6.90 -35.92 6.74
CA LEU A 8 -8.12 -35.16 7.04
C LEU A 8 -7.84 -33.79 7.70
N LEU A 9 -6.64 -33.60 8.27
CA LEU A 9 -6.21 -32.35 8.91
C LEU A 9 -5.51 -31.40 7.93
N ILE A 10 -5.06 -31.88 6.77
CA ILE A 10 -4.40 -31.07 5.72
C ILE A 10 -5.42 -30.57 4.67
N PHE A 11 -6.64 -31.11 4.65
CA PHE A 11 -7.71 -30.69 3.73
C PHE A 11 -8.68 -29.65 4.31
N ILE A 12 -8.50 -29.20 5.56
CA ILE A 12 -9.36 -28.19 6.20
C ILE A 12 -8.65 -26.82 6.32
N SER A 13 -7.34 -26.72 6.05
CA SER A 13 -6.60 -25.45 6.05
C SER A 13 -6.73 -24.62 4.77
N ASN A 14 -7.53 -25.06 3.80
CA ASN A 14 -7.86 -24.34 2.56
C ASN A 14 -9.37 -24.16 2.35
N LEU A 15 -10.15 -24.10 3.43
CA LEU A 15 -11.50 -23.57 3.35
C LEU A 15 -11.40 -22.06 3.50
N PHE A 16 -11.36 -21.41 2.34
CA PHE A 16 -11.82 -20.05 2.04
C PHE A 16 -12.12 -19.19 3.27
N SER A 17 -11.44 -18.04 3.35
CA SER A 17 -12.05 -16.85 3.93
C SER A 17 -13.47 -16.76 3.36
N GLN A 18 -14.49 -17.18 4.11
CA GLN A 18 -15.87 -16.91 3.72
C GLN A 18 -15.96 -15.39 3.69
N GLN A 19 -16.02 -14.85 2.48
CA GLN A 19 -16.35 -13.45 2.30
C GLN A 19 -17.72 -13.29 2.96
N LEU A 20 -17.76 -12.53 4.05
CA LEU A 20 -19.00 -12.21 4.73
C LEU A 20 -19.84 -11.44 3.71
N LEU A 21 -20.89 -12.08 3.21
CA LEU A 21 -21.81 -11.46 2.25
C LEU A 21 -22.55 -10.35 2.99
N LEU A 22 -22.35 -9.11 2.54
CA LEU A 22 -23.08 -7.95 3.08
C LEU A 22 -24.49 -7.89 2.51
N PHE A 23 -24.64 -8.32 1.25
CA PHE A 23 -25.89 -8.31 0.51
C PHE A 23 -26.27 -9.72 0.08
N ALA A 24 -27.56 -9.92 -0.18
CA ALA A 24 -28.03 -11.11 -0.85
C ALA A 24 -27.32 -11.19 -2.21
N PRO A 25 -26.65 -12.30 -2.55
CA PRO A 25 -25.82 -12.39 -3.74
C PRO A 25 -26.55 -11.93 -5.00
N GLY A 26 -25.95 -10.95 -5.68
CA GLY A 26 -26.46 -10.40 -6.93
C GLY A 26 -27.80 -9.66 -6.82
N GLN A 27 -28.21 -9.16 -5.66
CA GLN A 27 -29.55 -8.55 -5.50
C GLN A 27 -29.51 -7.08 -5.07
N ALA A 28 -30.35 -6.27 -5.70
CA ALA A 28 -30.72 -4.94 -5.24
C ALA A 28 -32.24 -4.76 -5.23
N ILE A 29 -32.71 -3.77 -4.49
CA ILE A 29 -34.09 -3.31 -4.47
C ILE A 29 -34.13 -1.96 -5.18
N ILE A 30 -35.10 -1.79 -6.08
CA ILE A 30 -35.44 -0.52 -6.71
C ILE A 30 -36.89 -0.17 -6.40
N LYS A 31 -37.19 1.12 -6.35
CA LYS A 31 -38.54 1.66 -6.33
C LYS A 31 -38.68 2.59 -7.51
N LEU A 32 -39.65 2.33 -8.40
CA LEU A 32 -39.89 3.22 -9.54
C LEU A 32 -40.49 4.54 -9.05
N THR A 33 -40.51 5.58 -9.89
CA THR A 33 -41.37 6.77 -9.66
C THR A 33 -42.82 6.46 -10.02
N GLU A 34 -43.77 7.19 -9.45
CA GLU A 34 -45.21 6.90 -9.66
C GLU A 34 -45.58 7.00 -11.14
N SER A 35 -45.03 8.00 -11.82
CA SER A 35 -45.16 8.17 -13.26
C SER A 35 -44.61 6.99 -14.04
N ALA A 36 -43.43 6.47 -13.69
CA ALA A 36 -42.82 5.33 -14.37
C ALA A 36 -43.62 4.03 -14.15
N TYR A 37 -44.09 3.81 -12.92
CA TYR A 37 -44.92 2.65 -12.62
C TYR A 37 -46.25 2.65 -13.38
N ASN A 38 -46.90 3.81 -13.51
CA ASN A 38 -48.15 3.93 -14.27
C ASN A 38 -47.95 3.79 -15.78
N ASP A 39 -46.74 4.05 -16.29
CA ASP A 39 -46.39 3.93 -17.71
C ASP A 39 -46.12 2.47 -18.09
N PHE A 40 -45.23 1.78 -17.37
CA PHE A 40 -44.77 0.43 -17.74
C PHE A 40 -44.66 -0.57 -16.57
N GLY A 41 -45.05 -0.18 -15.35
CA GLY A 41 -44.84 -1.00 -14.15
C GLY A 41 -45.54 -2.36 -14.17
N SER A 42 -46.67 -2.49 -14.86
CA SER A 42 -47.38 -3.76 -15.02
C SER A 42 -46.61 -4.79 -15.84
N GLU A 43 -45.72 -4.36 -16.75
CA GLU A 43 -44.85 -5.24 -17.54
C GLU A 43 -43.79 -5.90 -16.63
N LEU A 44 -43.32 -5.18 -15.62
CA LEU A 44 -42.34 -5.71 -14.67
C LEU A 44 -42.94 -6.67 -13.65
N LEU A 45 -44.26 -6.60 -13.40
CA LEU A 45 -44.96 -7.55 -12.54
C LEU A 45 -45.00 -8.95 -13.14
N THR A 46 -45.01 -9.08 -14.47
CA THR A 46 -44.96 -10.40 -15.14
C THR A 46 -43.57 -11.03 -15.13
N GLY A 47 -42.56 -10.30 -14.63
CA GLY A 47 -41.16 -10.73 -14.60
C GLY A 47 -40.46 -10.61 -15.95
N GLU A 48 -41.02 -9.87 -16.90
CA GLU A 48 -40.41 -9.63 -18.20
C GLU A 48 -39.14 -8.76 -18.09
N LEU A 49 -38.09 -9.17 -18.82
CA LEU A 49 -36.81 -8.44 -18.95
C LEU A 49 -36.81 -7.54 -20.19
N GLN A 50 -37.98 -7.06 -20.56
CA GLN A 50 -38.24 -6.16 -21.67
C GLN A 50 -39.34 -5.22 -21.20
N SER A 51 -39.19 -3.94 -21.48
CA SER A 51 -40.23 -2.94 -21.21
C SER A 51 -40.52 -2.11 -22.45
N SER A 52 -41.72 -1.55 -22.56
CA SER A 52 -42.03 -0.51 -23.53
C SER A 52 -41.21 0.78 -23.30
N ASN A 53 -40.66 0.97 -22.10
CA ASN A 53 -39.83 2.13 -21.75
C ASN A 53 -38.35 1.95 -22.16
N ALA A 54 -37.85 2.88 -22.98
CA ALA A 54 -36.50 2.81 -23.52
C ALA A 54 -35.40 2.96 -22.46
N GLU A 55 -35.62 3.78 -21.41
CA GLU A 55 -34.63 3.94 -20.34
C GLU A 55 -34.58 2.67 -19.47
N MET A 56 -35.73 2.05 -19.18
CA MET A 56 -35.74 0.78 -18.44
C MET A 56 -34.99 -0.33 -19.20
N ASN A 57 -35.21 -0.46 -20.52
CA ASN A 57 -34.42 -1.39 -21.34
C ASN A 57 -32.93 -1.06 -21.32
N ARG A 58 -32.56 0.24 -21.39
CA ARG A 58 -31.16 0.67 -21.29
C ARG A 58 -30.54 0.23 -19.98
N LEU A 59 -31.25 0.34 -18.85
CA LEU A 59 -30.77 -0.10 -17.55
C LEU A 59 -30.66 -1.64 -17.47
N ILE A 60 -31.66 -2.37 -17.97
CA ILE A 60 -31.62 -3.84 -18.04
C ILE A 60 -30.39 -4.32 -18.81
N ASP A 61 -30.14 -3.75 -19.99
CA ASP A 61 -29.00 -4.11 -20.83
C ASP A 61 -27.66 -3.68 -20.21
N ALA A 62 -27.57 -2.45 -19.70
CA ALA A 62 -26.34 -1.90 -19.15
C ALA A 62 -25.82 -2.68 -17.93
N TYR A 63 -26.73 -3.14 -17.08
CA TYR A 63 -26.39 -3.90 -15.86
C TYR A 63 -26.64 -5.40 -15.99
N GLN A 64 -27.02 -5.86 -17.18
CA GLN A 64 -27.31 -7.27 -17.48
C GLN A 64 -28.33 -7.88 -16.50
N ILE A 65 -29.40 -7.15 -16.18
CA ILE A 65 -30.40 -7.59 -15.21
C ILE A 65 -31.00 -8.92 -15.70
N THR A 66 -30.84 -9.96 -14.88
CA THR A 66 -31.22 -11.34 -15.21
C THR A 66 -32.61 -11.72 -14.72
N LYS A 67 -33.18 -10.93 -13.80
CA LYS A 67 -34.51 -11.14 -13.24
C LYS A 67 -35.01 -9.87 -12.56
N ILE A 68 -36.32 -9.65 -12.63
CA ILE A 68 -37.03 -8.59 -11.92
C ILE A 68 -38.25 -9.24 -11.26
N GLU A 69 -38.48 -8.98 -9.98
CA GLU A 69 -39.66 -9.45 -9.25
C GLU A 69 -40.20 -8.35 -8.35
N ASN A 70 -41.52 -8.25 -8.19
CA ASN A 70 -42.09 -7.37 -7.17
C ASN A 70 -41.60 -7.79 -5.77
N ILE A 71 -41.30 -6.82 -4.91
CA ILE A 71 -40.73 -7.07 -3.58
C ILE A 71 -41.66 -7.91 -2.68
N LEU A 72 -42.98 -7.77 -2.85
CA LEU A 72 -44.01 -8.52 -2.13
C LEU A 72 -44.34 -9.86 -2.80
N LYS A 73 -43.76 -10.15 -3.97
CA LYS A 73 -43.93 -11.40 -4.74
C LYS A 73 -45.39 -11.75 -5.01
N LYS A 74 -46.17 -10.73 -5.39
CA LYS A 74 -47.60 -10.85 -5.70
C LYS A 74 -48.02 -9.82 -6.75
N ASP A 75 -49.18 -10.06 -7.34
CA ASP A 75 -49.70 -9.27 -8.47
C ASP A 75 -50.96 -8.45 -8.12
N ASN A 76 -51.50 -8.61 -6.91
CA ASN A 76 -52.63 -7.84 -6.39
C ASN A 76 -52.23 -7.14 -5.09
N PHE A 77 -52.45 -5.83 -5.04
CA PHE A 77 -52.04 -4.97 -3.92
C PHE A 77 -53.26 -4.41 -3.20
N ASP A 78 -53.13 -4.20 -1.89
CA ASP A 78 -54.14 -3.48 -1.13
C ASP A 78 -53.90 -1.96 -1.17
N SER A 79 -54.86 -1.19 -0.66
CA SER A 79 -54.79 0.27 -0.69
C SER A 79 -53.60 0.83 0.09
N VAL A 80 -53.12 0.13 1.14
CA VAL A 80 -51.97 0.59 1.94
C VAL A 80 -50.68 0.39 1.16
N GLU A 81 -50.54 -0.74 0.46
CA GLU A 81 -49.38 -1.03 -0.37
C GLU A 81 -49.31 -0.10 -1.60
N GLU A 82 -50.46 0.29 -2.15
CA GLU A 82 -50.54 1.32 -3.20
C GLU A 82 -50.17 2.71 -2.67
N GLU A 83 -50.74 3.12 -1.53
CA GLU A 83 -50.50 4.43 -0.91
C GLU A 83 -49.04 4.61 -0.45
N THR A 84 -48.41 3.55 0.04
CA THR A 84 -46.98 3.55 0.43
C THR A 84 -46.03 3.40 -0.77
N GLY A 85 -46.56 2.99 -1.92
CA GLY A 85 -45.78 2.70 -3.13
C GLY A 85 -45.01 1.38 -3.09
N LEU A 86 -45.39 0.44 -2.22
CA LEU A 86 -44.79 -0.91 -2.16
C LEU A 86 -45.13 -1.75 -3.40
N ASN A 87 -46.28 -1.49 -4.04
CA ASN A 87 -46.63 -2.07 -5.34
C ASN A 87 -45.63 -1.71 -6.46
N ARG A 88 -44.82 -0.65 -6.25
CA ARG A 88 -43.87 -0.07 -7.22
C ARG A 88 -42.40 -0.41 -6.89
N ALA A 89 -42.20 -1.30 -5.92
CA ALA A 89 -40.89 -1.74 -5.46
C ALA A 89 -40.57 -3.15 -5.98
N PHE A 90 -39.35 -3.33 -6.49
CA PHE A 90 -38.90 -4.53 -7.18
C PHE A 90 -37.53 -4.97 -6.67
N VAL A 91 -37.31 -6.28 -6.60
CA VAL A 91 -35.99 -6.89 -6.47
C VAL A 91 -35.45 -7.15 -7.87
N ILE A 92 -34.25 -6.66 -8.15
CA ILE A 92 -33.51 -6.89 -9.39
C ILE A 92 -32.30 -7.78 -9.13
N TYR A 93 -31.98 -8.63 -10.11
CA TYR A 93 -30.92 -9.64 -9.99
C TYR A 93 -29.83 -9.41 -11.03
N PHE A 94 -28.59 -9.29 -10.56
CA PHE A 94 -27.38 -9.16 -11.38
C PHE A 94 -26.65 -10.50 -11.53
N PRO A 95 -25.94 -10.73 -12.64
CA PRO A 95 -25.17 -11.95 -12.85
C PRO A 95 -23.83 -11.85 -12.14
N GLU A 96 -23.56 -12.74 -11.17
CA GLU A 96 -22.24 -12.91 -10.52
C GLU A 96 -21.61 -11.62 -9.93
N TYR A 97 -22.38 -10.55 -9.70
CA TYR A 97 -21.88 -9.30 -9.13
C TYR A 97 -21.41 -9.50 -7.69
N THR A 98 -20.26 -8.93 -7.38
CA THR A 98 -19.77 -8.72 -6.02
C THR A 98 -20.58 -7.65 -5.29
N ASP A 99 -20.53 -7.64 -3.95
CA ASP A 99 -21.22 -6.62 -3.14
C ASP A 99 -20.88 -5.18 -3.60
N LYS A 100 -19.63 -4.93 -4.02
CA LYS A 100 -19.21 -3.60 -4.48
C LYS A 100 -19.79 -3.23 -5.83
N GLU A 101 -19.91 -4.19 -6.74
CA GLU A 101 -20.54 -3.98 -8.04
C GLU A 101 -22.03 -3.68 -7.87
N ILE A 102 -22.70 -4.35 -6.93
CA ILE A 102 -24.08 -4.03 -6.54
C ILE A 102 -24.19 -2.59 -6.03
N GLU A 103 -23.33 -2.16 -5.10
CA GLU A 103 -23.34 -0.76 -4.63
C GLU A 103 -23.13 0.26 -5.74
N ASN A 104 -22.17 0.02 -6.62
CA ASN A 104 -21.88 0.91 -7.73
C ASN A 104 -23.07 0.97 -8.70
N ALA A 105 -23.65 -0.18 -9.04
CA ALA A 105 -24.83 -0.25 -9.88
C ALA A 105 -26.00 0.51 -9.25
N VAL A 106 -26.28 0.30 -7.97
CA VAL A 106 -27.31 1.02 -7.22
C VAL A 106 -27.09 2.53 -7.24
N ASN A 107 -25.87 3.00 -7.00
CA ASN A 107 -25.55 4.43 -7.00
C ASN A 107 -25.77 5.09 -8.37
N GLU A 108 -25.53 4.35 -9.45
CA GLU A 108 -25.83 4.81 -10.80
C GLU A 108 -27.33 4.72 -11.12
N LEU A 109 -28.02 3.65 -10.69
CA LEU A 109 -29.48 3.50 -10.85
C LEU A 109 -30.24 4.66 -10.21
N LYS A 110 -29.79 5.15 -9.04
CA LYS A 110 -30.35 6.34 -8.36
C LYS A 110 -30.32 7.62 -9.18
N LYS A 111 -29.51 7.70 -10.23
CA LYS A 111 -29.40 8.89 -11.08
C LYS A 111 -30.44 8.91 -12.21
N SER A 112 -31.20 7.83 -12.40
CA SER A 112 -32.20 7.73 -13.45
C SER A 112 -33.54 8.34 -13.00
N ASP A 113 -34.18 9.12 -13.87
CA ASP A 113 -35.45 9.81 -13.57
C ASP A 113 -36.65 8.86 -13.37
N ILE A 114 -36.50 7.57 -13.73
CA ILE A 114 -37.54 6.55 -13.54
C ILE A 114 -37.43 5.83 -12.17
N ILE A 115 -36.34 6.05 -11.43
CA ILE A 115 -36.04 5.40 -10.15
C ILE A 115 -36.23 6.43 -9.02
N GLU A 116 -37.16 6.16 -8.11
CA GLU A 116 -37.38 6.94 -6.89
C GLU A 116 -36.34 6.59 -5.80
N ASP A 117 -36.03 5.30 -5.65
CA ASP A 117 -35.00 4.84 -4.73
C ASP A 117 -34.37 3.53 -5.22
N ALA A 118 -33.15 3.27 -4.78
CA ALA A 118 -32.47 2.00 -5.01
C ALA A 118 -31.51 1.69 -3.86
N PHE A 119 -31.43 0.44 -3.42
CA PHE A 119 -30.48 0.04 -2.39
C PHE A 119 -30.11 -1.44 -2.54
N PRO A 120 -28.91 -1.87 -2.12
CA PRO A 120 -28.57 -3.29 -2.11
C PRO A 120 -29.56 -4.09 -1.24
N ASN A 121 -29.86 -5.33 -1.59
CA ASN A 121 -30.70 -6.19 -0.73
C ASN A 121 -29.85 -6.73 0.43
N VAL A 122 -29.88 -6.07 1.58
CA VAL A 122 -28.96 -6.34 2.70
C VAL A 122 -29.31 -7.65 3.43
N LEU A 123 -28.31 -8.47 3.74
CA LEU A 123 -28.49 -9.62 4.64
C LEU A 123 -28.53 -9.12 6.09
N GLY A 124 -29.64 -9.38 6.78
CA GLY A 124 -29.73 -9.10 8.22
C GLY A 124 -29.01 -10.16 9.04
N SER A 125 -28.10 -9.75 9.92
CA SER A 125 -27.56 -10.55 11.01
C SER A 125 -27.89 -9.90 12.36
N GLU A 126 -28.06 -10.71 13.41
CA GLU A 126 -27.98 -10.18 14.77
C GLU A 126 -26.56 -9.63 14.97
N LEU A 127 -26.44 -8.31 15.17
CA LEU A 127 -25.13 -7.67 15.38
C LEU A 127 -24.50 -8.22 16.65
N VAL A 128 -23.18 -8.41 16.65
CA VAL A 128 -22.44 -8.79 17.86
C VAL A 128 -22.74 -7.82 19.00
N ASN A 129 -23.23 -8.38 20.10
CA ASN A 129 -23.49 -7.68 21.35
C ASN A 129 -22.61 -8.30 22.46
N PRO A 130 -21.53 -7.62 22.89
CA PRO A 130 -20.71 -8.09 24.01
C PRO A 130 -21.54 -8.29 25.28
N ASN A 131 -21.21 -9.31 26.07
CA ASN A 131 -21.91 -9.59 27.33
C ASN A 131 -21.47 -8.73 28.53
N ASP A 132 -20.64 -7.71 28.28
CA ASP A 132 -20.11 -6.77 29.26
C ASP A 132 -21.27 -5.91 29.82
N PRO A 133 -21.51 -5.88 31.14
CA PRO A 133 -22.70 -5.26 31.74
C PRO A 133 -22.90 -3.78 31.40
N TYR A 134 -21.82 -3.03 31.15
CA TYR A 134 -21.89 -1.61 30.83
C TYR A 134 -21.81 -1.30 29.34
N TYR A 135 -21.69 -2.29 28.45
CA TYR A 135 -21.58 -2.08 27.01
C TYR A 135 -22.71 -1.20 26.45
N ASN A 136 -23.96 -1.46 26.84
CA ASN A 136 -25.12 -0.69 26.37
C ASN A 136 -25.08 0.79 26.78
N SER A 137 -24.27 1.17 27.77
CA SER A 137 -24.07 2.56 28.18
C SER A 137 -22.92 3.27 27.43
N GLN A 138 -22.11 2.52 26.68
CA GLN A 138 -20.98 3.03 25.90
C GLN A 138 -21.44 3.60 24.54
N THR A 139 -22.12 4.75 24.60
CA THR A 139 -22.65 5.44 23.40
C THR A 139 -21.57 5.80 22.37
N ASN A 140 -20.32 5.95 22.80
CA ASN A 140 -19.18 6.18 21.92
C ASN A 140 -18.93 5.00 20.95
N LEU A 141 -19.13 3.75 21.39
CA LEU A 141 -18.94 2.57 20.54
C LEU A 141 -20.03 2.43 19.48
N ALA A 142 -21.27 2.78 19.83
CA ALA A 142 -22.38 2.81 18.89
C ALA A 142 -22.15 3.86 17.78
N LYS A 143 -21.67 5.06 18.15
CA LYS A 143 -21.39 6.14 17.20
C LYS A 143 -20.37 5.78 16.13
N ILE A 144 -19.36 5.00 16.49
CA ILE A 144 -18.30 4.56 15.55
C ILE A 144 -18.60 3.19 14.92
N LYS A 145 -19.85 2.70 15.06
CA LYS A 145 -20.39 1.46 14.46
C LYS A 145 -19.64 0.18 14.87
N MET A 146 -19.31 0.05 16.15
CA MET A 146 -18.53 -1.10 16.63
C MET A 146 -19.22 -2.45 16.50
N SER A 147 -20.54 -2.54 16.72
CA SER A 147 -21.26 -3.81 16.61
C SER A 147 -21.13 -4.40 15.20
N GLN A 148 -21.32 -3.55 14.17
CA GLN A 148 -21.12 -3.94 12.77
C GLN A 148 -19.65 -4.21 12.45
N ALA A 149 -18.72 -3.44 13.03
CA ALA A 149 -17.29 -3.65 12.81
C ALA A 149 -16.81 -5.00 13.36
N TRP A 150 -17.29 -5.41 14.54
CA TRP A 150 -16.93 -6.68 15.16
C TRP A 150 -17.54 -7.90 14.47
N ASP A 151 -18.58 -7.73 13.65
CA ASP A 151 -19.05 -8.78 12.75
C ASP A 151 -18.04 -9.06 11.63
N ILE A 152 -17.28 -8.04 11.20
CA ILE A 152 -16.23 -8.19 10.18
C ILE A 152 -14.92 -8.68 10.82
N GLN A 153 -14.46 -8.04 11.90
CA GLN A 153 -13.15 -8.30 12.51
C GLN A 153 -13.15 -7.96 14.00
N LYS A 154 -12.70 -8.91 14.83
CA LYS A 154 -12.57 -8.75 16.29
C LYS A 154 -11.12 -8.54 16.75
N GLY A 155 -10.19 -8.35 15.84
CA GLY A 155 -8.77 -8.12 16.14
C GLY A 155 -7.96 -9.43 16.21
N SER A 156 -6.67 -9.30 16.47
CA SER A 156 -5.72 -10.40 16.44
C SER A 156 -4.69 -10.27 17.57
N PRO A 157 -4.30 -11.38 18.23
CA PRO A 157 -3.23 -11.36 19.24
C PRO A 157 -1.87 -10.96 18.66
N ASN A 158 -1.71 -10.93 17.34
CA ASN A 158 -0.48 -10.52 16.66
C ASN A 158 -0.38 -9.00 16.42
N ILE A 159 -1.48 -8.27 16.58
CA ILE A 159 -1.52 -6.81 16.42
C ILE A 159 -1.63 -6.20 17.81
N ARG A 160 -0.59 -5.48 18.23
CA ARG A 160 -0.51 -4.88 19.57
C ARG A 160 -0.58 -3.36 19.50
N ILE A 161 -1.20 -2.77 20.51
CA ILE A 161 -1.24 -1.32 20.72
C ILE A 161 -0.31 -0.95 21.86
N VAL A 162 0.62 -0.03 21.62
CA VAL A 162 1.32 0.67 22.69
C VAL A 162 0.46 1.81 23.18
N ILE A 163 0.28 1.89 24.50
CA ILE A 163 -0.25 3.07 25.18
C ILE A 163 0.94 3.76 25.85
N LEU A 164 1.35 4.91 25.32
CA LEU A 164 2.38 5.76 25.92
C LEU A 164 1.70 6.85 26.75
N ASP A 165 1.79 6.75 28.08
CA ASP A 165 0.98 7.57 28.99
C ASP A 165 1.66 7.78 30.37
N THR A 166 1.02 8.50 31.30
CA THR A 166 1.59 8.93 32.58
C THR A 166 1.58 7.86 33.68
N GLY A 167 1.04 6.67 33.42
CA GLY A 167 0.99 5.60 34.40
C GLY A 167 -0.23 4.70 34.28
N PHE A 168 -0.09 3.50 34.82
CA PHE A 168 -1.07 2.43 34.70
C PHE A 168 -1.38 1.79 36.04
N GLN A 169 -2.47 1.04 36.08
CA GLN A 169 -2.84 0.14 37.16
C GLN A 169 -2.92 -1.27 36.54
N PRO A 170 -1.77 -1.97 36.40
CA PRO A 170 -1.70 -3.23 35.66
C PRO A 170 -2.57 -4.34 36.26
N THR A 171 -2.93 -4.21 37.53
CA THR A 171 -3.82 -5.10 38.27
C THR A 171 -5.30 -4.91 37.94
N ASN A 172 -5.67 -3.90 37.15
CA ASN A 172 -7.04 -3.66 36.75
C ASN A 172 -7.57 -4.80 35.87
N GLN A 173 -8.72 -5.37 36.25
CA GLN A 173 -9.29 -6.57 35.62
C GLN A 173 -9.65 -6.39 34.13
N GLU A 174 -9.92 -5.17 33.68
CA GLU A 174 -10.23 -4.90 32.27
C GLU A 174 -9.02 -5.02 31.35
N ILE A 175 -7.82 -4.69 31.85
CA ILE A 175 -6.61 -4.64 31.02
C ILE A 175 -5.61 -5.72 31.39
N LEU A 176 -5.61 -6.26 32.61
CA LEU A 176 -4.68 -7.30 33.06
C LEU A 176 -4.56 -8.47 32.06
N PRO A 177 -5.67 -9.03 31.51
CA PRO A 177 -5.58 -10.12 30.52
C PRO A 177 -5.02 -9.70 29.15
N LYS A 178 -4.91 -8.39 28.90
CA LYS A 178 -4.46 -7.81 27.64
C LYS A 178 -2.99 -7.42 27.66
N ILE A 179 -2.38 -7.31 28.84
CA ILE A 179 -1.00 -6.86 28.98
C ILE A 179 -0.06 -7.89 28.34
N TYR A 180 0.61 -7.47 27.28
CA TYR A 180 1.67 -8.24 26.61
C TYR A 180 3.04 -7.87 27.17
N LEU A 181 3.28 -6.58 27.39
CA LEU A 181 4.56 -6.05 27.88
C LEU A 181 4.32 -4.73 28.61
N GLN A 182 5.22 -4.42 29.54
CA GLN A 182 5.21 -3.17 30.28
C GLN A 182 6.62 -2.57 30.28
N LYS A 183 6.71 -1.24 30.34
CA LYS A 183 7.97 -0.52 30.44
C LYS A 183 7.76 0.83 31.10
N ASP A 184 8.64 1.19 32.03
CA ASP A 184 8.74 2.54 32.56
C ASP A 184 9.99 3.23 32.01
N PHE A 185 9.83 4.49 31.63
CA PHE A 185 10.90 5.37 31.14
C PHE A 185 11.14 6.58 32.03
N VAL A 186 10.40 6.75 33.13
CA VAL A 186 10.57 7.89 34.03
C VAL A 186 11.90 7.79 34.79
N ASP A 187 12.79 8.77 34.60
CA ASP A 187 14.10 8.84 35.25
C ASP A 187 14.43 10.26 35.72
N ILE A 188 13.72 10.72 36.76
CA ILE A 188 13.81 12.11 37.21
C ILE A 188 15.08 12.38 38.01
N GLU A 189 15.89 13.31 37.52
CA GLU A 189 16.98 13.91 38.29
C GLU A 189 16.43 14.85 39.38
N LEU A 190 16.20 14.35 40.60
CA LEU A 190 15.63 15.13 41.72
C LEU A 190 16.33 16.46 42.00
N ALA A 191 17.65 16.55 41.76
CA ALA A 191 18.42 17.78 41.94
C ALA A 191 17.96 18.92 41.01
N SER A 192 17.35 18.58 39.87
CA SER A 192 16.79 19.51 38.87
C SER A 192 15.43 20.09 39.29
N TYR A 193 14.83 19.58 40.37
CA TYR A 193 13.50 19.98 40.87
C TYR A 193 13.54 20.55 42.31
N PRO A 194 14.32 21.61 42.59
CA PRO A 194 14.47 22.13 43.95
C PRO A 194 13.13 22.64 44.51
N GLY A 195 12.75 22.13 45.69
CA GLY A 195 11.53 22.52 46.40
C GLY A 195 10.26 21.82 45.92
N TRP A 196 10.34 20.96 44.89
CA TRP A 196 9.25 20.10 44.49
C TRP A 196 9.17 18.86 45.40
N THR A 197 7.97 18.35 45.59
CA THR A 197 7.70 17.13 46.36
C THR A 197 7.13 16.07 45.44
N PHE A 198 7.75 14.89 45.42
CA PHE A 198 7.30 13.73 44.66
C PHE A 198 6.57 12.75 45.60
N ASP A 199 5.60 12.00 45.09
CA ASP A 199 4.90 11.01 45.91
C ASP A 199 5.83 9.80 46.15
N PRO A 200 6.13 9.42 47.40
CA PRO A 200 7.04 8.32 47.68
C PRO A 200 6.54 6.94 47.23
N ASN A 201 5.26 6.81 46.85
CA ASN A 201 4.68 5.58 46.29
C ASN A 201 4.71 5.53 44.76
N GLU A 202 5.21 6.57 44.11
CA GLU A 202 5.42 6.61 42.68
C GLU A 202 6.86 6.22 42.35
N ASP A 203 7.06 5.36 41.35
CA ASP A 203 8.41 5.17 40.79
C ASP A 203 8.70 6.35 39.86
N TYR A 204 9.70 7.16 40.16
CA TYR A 204 10.05 8.33 39.35
C TYR A 204 11.55 8.44 39.09
N VAL A 205 12.34 7.40 39.40
CA VAL A 205 13.81 7.42 39.21
C VAL A 205 14.36 6.15 38.58
N ASN A 206 13.55 5.12 38.33
CA ASN A 206 14.05 3.86 37.78
C ASN A 206 13.36 3.53 36.46
N ILE A 207 14.17 3.38 35.41
CA ILE A 207 13.74 2.75 34.16
C ILE A 207 13.69 1.23 34.39
N ASP A 208 12.49 0.66 34.40
CA ASP A 208 12.29 -0.77 34.60
C ASP A 208 11.12 -1.33 33.75
N ASP A 209 10.62 -2.51 34.08
CA ASP A 209 9.53 -3.18 33.36
C ASP A 209 8.18 -3.10 34.14
N ASP A 210 8.04 -2.13 35.06
CA ASP A 210 6.81 -1.87 35.83
C ASP A 210 6.20 -0.51 35.47
N ALA A 211 5.18 -0.52 34.61
CA ALA A 211 4.50 0.70 34.19
C ALA A 211 3.49 1.24 35.23
N THR A 212 3.50 0.74 36.46
CA THR A 212 2.58 1.18 37.52
C THR A 212 2.78 2.66 37.83
N GLY A 213 1.68 3.42 37.89
CA GLY A 213 1.70 4.83 38.27
C GLY A 213 0.46 5.23 39.05
N LEU A 214 0.59 6.26 39.88
CA LEU A 214 -0.50 6.72 40.75
C LEU A 214 -1.65 7.38 39.98
N ARG A 215 -1.39 7.84 38.75
CA ARG A 215 -2.40 8.38 37.85
C ARG A 215 -2.96 7.28 36.96
N GLU A 216 -4.27 7.06 37.05
CA GLU A 216 -4.97 6.07 36.22
C GLU A 216 -5.19 6.50 34.77
N HIS A 217 -4.66 7.64 34.30
CA HIS A 217 -4.94 8.14 32.94
C HIS A 217 -4.56 7.11 31.86
N GLY A 218 -3.37 6.50 31.95
CA GLY A 218 -2.97 5.43 31.04
C GLY A 218 -3.89 4.20 31.11
N THR A 219 -4.34 3.83 32.31
CA THR A 219 -5.35 2.76 32.51
C THR A 219 -6.66 3.07 31.79
N GLN A 220 -7.14 4.32 31.87
CA GLN A 220 -8.37 4.76 31.22
C GLN A 220 -8.25 4.67 29.69
N VAL A 221 -7.14 5.19 29.16
CA VAL A 221 -6.82 5.15 27.72
C VAL A 221 -6.69 3.71 27.21
N ALA A 222 -6.00 2.85 27.96
CA ALA A 222 -5.84 1.44 27.66
C ALA A 222 -7.17 0.68 27.59
N GLN A 223 -8.09 0.96 28.54
CA GLN A 223 -9.42 0.36 28.54
C GLN A 223 -10.26 0.79 27.33
N VAL A 224 -10.28 2.07 26.98
CA VAL A 224 -11.01 2.53 25.78
C VAL A 224 -10.45 1.88 24.51
N ALA A 225 -9.12 1.71 24.43
CA ALA A 225 -8.48 1.07 23.29
C ALA A 225 -8.81 -0.42 23.18
N ALA A 226 -8.71 -1.19 24.28
CA ALA A 226 -8.75 -2.66 24.21
C ALA A 226 -9.14 -3.37 25.53
N ALA A 227 -10.02 -2.80 26.36
CA ALA A 227 -10.64 -3.49 27.51
C ALA A 227 -11.12 -4.92 27.14
N THR A 228 -11.13 -5.80 28.13
CA THR A 228 -11.38 -7.24 27.92
C THR A 228 -12.84 -7.48 27.58
N THR A 229 -13.11 -7.46 26.28
CA THR A 229 -14.47 -7.52 25.75
C THR A 229 -15.04 -8.93 25.83
N ASN A 230 -16.33 -9.01 26.17
CA ASN A 230 -17.14 -10.22 26.26
C ASN A 230 -16.68 -11.18 27.36
N ASN A 231 -16.32 -10.64 28.51
CA ASN A 231 -15.90 -11.37 29.71
C ASN A 231 -16.95 -11.35 30.85
N ALA A 232 -18.17 -10.89 30.58
CA ALA A 232 -19.26 -10.68 31.55
C ALA A 232 -18.89 -9.73 32.70
N TYR A 233 -17.95 -8.81 32.49
CA TYR A 233 -17.50 -7.82 33.44
C TYR A 233 -17.37 -6.45 32.76
N GLY A 234 -17.51 -5.39 33.55
CA GLY A 234 -17.26 -4.01 33.15
C GLY A 234 -17.69 -3.59 31.73
N ILE A 235 -16.70 -3.23 30.91
CA ILE A 235 -16.88 -2.51 29.62
C ILE A 235 -16.23 -3.24 28.44
N ALA A 236 -16.71 -2.95 27.23
CA ALA A 236 -16.06 -3.38 26.00
C ALA A 236 -15.00 -2.37 25.53
N GLY A 237 -13.89 -2.87 24.99
CA GLY A 237 -12.85 -2.09 24.32
C GLY A 237 -12.88 -2.30 22.81
N VAL A 238 -12.47 -1.29 22.04
CA VAL A 238 -12.54 -1.35 20.57
C VAL A 238 -11.74 -2.54 20.00
N GLY A 239 -10.50 -2.71 20.47
CA GLY A 239 -9.60 -3.82 20.13
C GLY A 239 -9.94 -5.10 20.88
N TRP A 240 -11.02 -5.77 20.49
CA TRP A 240 -11.57 -6.94 21.20
C TRP A 240 -10.53 -8.04 21.46
N ASN A 241 -9.75 -8.46 20.47
CA ASN A 241 -8.68 -9.47 20.60
C ASN A 241 -7.27 -8.86 20.44
N THR A 242 -7.07 -7.64 20.92
CA THR A 242 -5.84 -6.86 20.74
C THR A 242 -5.05 -6.74 22.04
N PRO A 243 -3.80 -7.22 22.12
CA PRO A 243 -2.95 -7.05 23.29
C PRO A 243 -2.41 -5.62 23.41
N LEU A 244 -2.07 -5.25 24.64
CA LEU A 244 -1.57 -3.94 25.03
C LEU A 244 -0.10 -4.01 25.44
N VAL A 245 0.67 -3.01 25.05
CA VAL A 245 1.99 -2.71 25.60
C VAL A 245 1.87 -1.42 26.37
N LEU A 246 2.09 -1.47 27.69
CA LEU A 246 1.94 -0.30 28.56
C LEU A 246 3.30 0.38 28.70
N VAL A 247 3.40 1.64 28.30
CA VAL A 247 4.65 2.39 28.38
C VAL A 247 4.42 3.66 29.18
N ARG A 248 5.03 3.73 30.36
CA ARG A 248 4.94 4.88 31.24
C ARG A 248 6.06 5.88 30.93
N CYS A 249 5.70 7.16 30.91
CA CYS A 249 6.60 8.28 30.59
C CYS A 249 6.20 9.58 31.30
N GLY A 250 5.52 9.46 32.43
CA GLY A 250 5.06 10.61 33.18
C GLY A 250 5.00 10.32 34.67
N PHE A 251 5.10 11.40 35.44
CA PHE A 251 5.18 11.39 36.89
C PHE A 251 4.27 12.44 37.49
N GLN A 252 3.99 12.32 38.78
CA GLN A 252 3.29 13.33 39.56
C GLN A 252 4.26 14.04 40.49
N ALA A 253 4.22 15.37 40.49
CA ALA A 253 5.00 16.16 41.42
C ALA A 253 4.20 17.35 41.92
N THR A 254 4.46 17.78 43.14
CA THR A 254 3.84 18.95 43.77
C THR A 254 4.85 20.07 43.84
N ASN A 255 4.51 21.19 43.21
CA ASN A 255 5.39 22.36 43.18
C ASN A 255 5.45 23.05 44.56
N PRO A 256 6.39 24.00 44.78
CA PRO A 256 6.52 24.71 46.05
C PRO A 256 5.27 25.50 46.49
N GLN A 257 4.35 25.78 45.56
CA GLN A 257 3.07 26.45 45.83
C GLN A 257 1.96 25.47 46.25
N GLY A 258 2.28 24.17 46.40
CA GLY A 258 1.32 23.13 46.78
C GLY A 258 0.43 22.65 45.64
N THR A 259 0.75 22.99 44.39
CA THR A 259 0.00 22.52 43.22
C THR A 259 0.61 21.24 42.69
N THR A 260 -0.16 20.16 42.71
CA THR A 260 0.20 18.90 42.06
C THR A 260 0.03 19.01 40.55
N VAL A 261 1.08 18.73 39.80
CA VAL A 261 1.10 18.73 38.33
C VAL A 261 1.49 17.35 37.82
N LEU A 262 1.16 17.11 36.56
CA LEU A 262 1.64 15.98 35.79
C LEU A 262 2.87 16.43 35.01
N GLY A 263 3.99 15.77 35.27
CA GLY A 263 5.26 15.99 34.60
C GLY A 263 5.49 14.94 33.52
N ILE A 264 6.13 15.37 32.45
CA ILE A 264 6.71 14.52 31.40
C ILE A 264 8.06 15.15 31.03
N GLU A 265 9.09 14.33 30.88
CA GLU A 265 10.37 14.79 30.33
C GLU A 265 10.49 14.33 28.86
N MET A 266 11.06 15.20 28.02
CA MET A 266 11.02 14.98 26.57
C MET A 266 11.99 13.87 26.14
N ASP A 267 13.10 13.74 26.84
CA ASP A 267 14.06 12.65 26.69
C ASP A 267 13.46 11.29 27.08
N ASP A 268 12.65 11.21 28.14
CA ASP A 268 11.88 9.99 28.47
C ASP A 268 10.96 9.59 27.32
N ILE A 269 10.22 10.55 26.76
CA ILE A 269 9.35 10.33 25.59
C ILE A 269 10.16 9.85 24.38
N ILE A 270 11.30 10.48 24.08
CA ILE A 270 12.15 10.12 22.94
C ILE A 270 12.74 8.72 23.11
N ASN A 271 13.22 8.40 24.33
CA ASN A 271 13.75 7.08 24.67
C ASN A 271 12.67 6.00 24.58
N ALA A 272 11.47 6.28 25.10
CA ALA A 272 10.30 5.42 24.98
C ALA A 272 9.95 5.15 23.52
N VAL A 273 9.83 6.20 22.69
CA VAL A 273 9.52 6.07 21.25
C VAL A 273 10.59 5.23 20.53
N ASN A 274 11.87 5.44 20.83
CA ASN A 274 12.93 4.64 20.22
C ASN A 274 12.88 3.16 20.65
N TRP A 275 12.62 2.87 21.93
CA TRP A 275 12.43 1.49 22.40
C TRP A 275 11.17 0.85 21.81
N ILE A 276 10.08 1.61 21.67
CA ILE A 276 8.85 1.15 21.02
C ILE A 276 9.17 0.66 19.61
N ARG A 277 9.93 1.44 18.85
CA ARG A 277 10.36 1.10 17.49
C ARG A 277 11.15 -0.20 17.42
N THR A 278 12.03 -0.48 18.39
CA THR A 278 12.99 -1.60 18.31
C THR A 278 12.56 -2.85 19.07
N SER A 279 11.72 -2.71 20.09
CA SER A 279 11.60 -3.71 21.15
C SER A 279 10.15 -4.00 21.58
N SER A 280 9.18 -3.12 21.31
CA SER A 280 7.78 -3.35 21.73
C SER A 280 7.07 -4.48 20.98
N ASN A 281 7.54 -4.81 19.76
CA ASN A 281 6.85 -5.70 18.81
C ASN A 281 5.39 -5.27 18.55
N ALA A 282 5.09 -3.97 18.64
CA ALA A 282 3.78 -3.41 18.38
C ALA A 282 3.66 -2.83 16.96
N LYS A 283 2.43 -2.58 16.53
CA LYS A 283 2.14 -1.97 15.23
C LYS A 283 1.46 -0.61 15.35
N ILE A 284 1.07 -0.22 16.56
CA ILE A 284 0.30 0.98 16.83
C ILE A 284 0.90 1.65 18.07
N LEU A 285 1.10 2.95 18.01
CA LEU A 285 1.52 3.79 19.12
C LEU A 285 0.45 4.85 19.36
N ASN A 286 -0.24 4.75 20.51
CA ASN A 286 -1.19 5.73 20.98
C ASN A 286 -0.51 6.69 21.97
N ILE A 287 -0.53 7.99 21.66
CA ILE A 287 -0.04 9.06 22.53
C ILE A 287 -1.22 9.96 22.91
N SER A 288 -1.86 9.65 24.04
CA SER A 288 -2.98 10.42 24.59
C SER A 288 -2.53 11.60 25.45
N LEU A 289 -1.34 12.14 25.14
CA LEU A 289 -0.69 13.27 25.80
C LEU A 289 -0.42 14.37 24.77
N GLY A 290 -0.27 15.61 25.23
CA GLY A 290 0.12 16.70 24.34
C GLY A 290 0.67 17.93 25.05
N TRP A 291 1.44 18.73 24.31
CA TRP A 291 2.06 19.97 24.79
C TRP A 291 2.09 21.04 23.69
N THR A 292 2.22 22.30 24.10
CA THR A 292 2.19 23.47 23.21
C THR A 292 3.59 23.99 22.85
N TYR A 293 4.66 23.34 23.32
CA TYR A 293 6.04 23.79 23.07
C TYR A 293 6.45 23.65 21.59
N SER A 294 7.42 24.44 21.16
CA SER A 294 7.90 24.53 19.77
C SER A 294 8.27 23.16 19.16
N PRO A 295 8.09 22.99 17.84
CA PRO A 295 8.47 21.75 17.13
C PRO A 295 9.91 21.34 17.45
N SER A 296 10.09 20.07 17.79
CA SER A 296 11.40 19.47 18.04
C SER A 296 11.75 18.55 16.87
N SER A 297 12.83 18.87 16.16
CA SER A 297 13.36 18.00 15.09
C SER A 297 13.79 16.62 15.61
N ILE A 298 14.13 16.50 16.90
CA ILE A 298 14.56 15.23 17.51
C ILE A 298 13.34 14.30 17.67
N LEU A 299 12.29 14.77 18.33
CA LEU A 299 11.04 14.03 18.43
C LEU A 299 10.39 13.74 17.06
N ASP A 300 10.42 14.68 16.11
CA ASP A 300 9.95 14.44 14.75
C ASP A 300 10.71 13.27 14.10
N ALA A 301 12.05 13.25 14.22
CA ALA A 301 12.86 12.16 13.73
C ALA A 301 12.55 10.82 14.43
N ALA A 302 12.29 10.84 15.75
CA ALA A 302 11.93 9.64 16.50
C ALA A 302 10.58 9.06 16.04
N LEU A 303 9.54 9.89 15.94
CA LEU A 303 8.22 9.47 15.48
C LEU A 303 8.22 9.05 14.01
N THR A 304 8.96 9.78 13.16
CA THR A 304 9.18 9.41 11.76
C THR A 304 9.86 8.04 11.65
N SER A 305 10.84 7.76 12.50
CA SER A 305 11.51 6.45 12.55
C SER A 305 10.56 5.32 12.97
N CYS A 306 9.64 5.57 13.91
CA CYS A 306 8.55 4.63 14.24
C CYS A 306 7.66 4.33 13.03
N MET A 307 7.20 5.37 12.33
CA MET A 307 6.36 5.19 11.14
C MET A 307 7.09 4.46 10.01
N ASN A 308 8.37 4.74 9.80
CA ASN A 308 9.20 4.02 8.82
C ASN A 308 9.41 2.53 9.19
N ALA A 309 9.34 2.19 10.49
CA ALA A 309 9.33 0.80 10.96
C ALA A 309 7.94 0.12 10.83
N GLY A 310 6.95 0.81 10.25
CA GLY A 310 5.60 0.31 10.06
C GLY A 310 4.69 0.42 11.29
N ILE A 311 5.04 1.28 12.26
CA ILE A 311 4.19 1.57 13.42
C ILE A 311 3.28 2.76 13.11
N VAL A 312 1.98 2.58 13.24
CA VAL A 312 0.99 3.65 13.08
C VAL A 312 0.98 4.52 14.34
N VAL A 313 1.22 5.82 14.21
CA VAL A 313 1.22 6.75 15.35
C VAL A 313 -0.10 7.52 15.38
N VAL A 314 -0.79 7.45 16.52
CA VAL A 314 -2.06 8.13 16.80
C VAL A 314 -1.84 9.05 17.99
N ALA A 315 -2.25 10.31 17.89
CA ALA A 315 -2.08 11.26 18.99
C ALA A 315 -3.29 12.17 19.17
N SER A 316 -3.57 12.52 20.42
CA SER A 316 -4.69 13.39 20.78
C SER A 316 -4.41 14.85 20.43
N ALA A 317 -5.41 15.57 19.91
CA ALA A 317 -5.23 16.94 19.42
C ALA A 317 -5.14 18.00 20.52
N GLY A 318 -5.72 17.73 21.69
CA GLY A 318 -5.75 18.64 22.84
C GLY A 318 -7.16 19.09 23.24
N ASN A 319 -7.29 19.56 24.49
CA ASN A 319 -8.57 19.84 25.14
C ASN A 319 -8.85 21.34 25.35
N SER A 320 -8.36 22.20 24.45
CA SER A 320 -8.59 23.64 24.48
C SER A 320 -9.43 24.07 23.29
N SER A 321 -10.66 24.51 23.55
CA SER A 321 -11.64 24.89 22.52
C SER A 321 -11.06 25.83 21.48
N GLY A 322 -10.99 25.38 20.22
CA GLY A 322 -10.54 26.18 19.08
C GLY A 322 -9.04 26.52 19.08
N ALA A 323 -8.27 26.07 20.07
CA ALA A 323 -6.82 26.24 20.08
C ALA A 323 -6.17 25.36 18.99
N PRO A 324 -4.94 25.69 18.54
CA PRO A 324 -4.21 24.86 17.59
C PRO A 324 -4.00 23.42 18.11
N VAL A 325 -3.96 22.47 17.17
CA VAL A 325 -3.57 21.08 17.44
C VAL A 325 -2.21 21.04 18.15
N MET A 326 -2.13 20.35 19.27
CA MET A 326 -0.92 20.23 20.09
C MET A 326 0.08 19.23 19.50
N TYR A 327 1.34 19.32 19.90
CA TYR A 327 2.31 18.23 19.65
C TYR A 327 2.06 17.08 20.63
N PRO A 328 2.26 15.81 20.22
CA PRO A 328 2.83 15.36 18.95
C PRO A 328 1.82 15.18 17.80
N ALA A 329 0.53 15.42 18.01
CA ALA A 329 -0.49 15.27 16.96
C ALA A 329 -0.23 16.15 15.73
N GLN A 330 0.46 17.28 15.91
CA GLN A 330 0.80 18.18 14.82
C GLN A 330 1.92 17.66 13.88
N TYR A 331 2.67 16.62 14.25
CA TYR A 331 3.78 16.12 13.41
C TYR A 331 3.27 15.45 12.11
N PRO A 332 3.99 15.61 10.98
CA PRO A 332 3.65 14.94 9.72
C PRO A 332 3.50 13.42 9.90
N GLY A 333 2.55 12.82 9.19
CA GLY A 333 2.30 11.37 9.25
C GLY A 333 1.50 10.88 10.47
N VAL A 334 1.52 11.60 11.59
CA VAL A 334 0.73 11.26 12.79
C VAL A 334 -0.77 11.38 12.50
N ILE A 335 -1.57 10.43 12.98
CA ILE A 335 -3.03 10.50 12.93
C ILE A 335 -3.49 11.39 14.10
N ALA A 336 -3.76 12.65 13.80
CA ALA A 336 -4.22 13.63 14.77
C ALA A 336 -5.72 13.48 15.03
N VAL A 337 -6.09 13.19 16.28
CA VAL A 337 -7.48 12.88 16.68
C VAL A 337 -8.02 13.96 17.60
N SER A 338 -9.03 14.68 17.14
CA SER A 338 -9.81 15.59 18.00
C SER A 338 -11.12 14.95 18.45
N GLY A 339 -11.88 15.66 19.26
CA GLY A 339 -13.04 15.14 19.97
C GLY A 339 -14.37 15.65 19.45
N THR A 340 -15.43 14.87 19.66
CA THR A 340 -16.83 15.32 19.55
C THR A 340 -17.63 14.93 20.77
N ASN A 341 -18.68 15.68 21.06
CA ASN A 341 -19.66 15.32 22.09
C ASN A 341 -20.75 14.35 21.55
N SER A 342 -21.80 14.11 22.34
CA SER A 342 -22.94 13.28 21.96
C SER A 342 -23.73 13.78 20.75
N ASP A 343 -23.55 15.04 20.35
CA ASP A 343 -24.24 15.67 19.21
C ASP A 343 -23.31 15.86 17.99
N ASP A 344 -22.13 15.22 18.00
CA ASP A 344 -21.09 15.34 16.96
C ASP A 344 -20.50 16.76 16.83
N ILE A 345 -20.56 17.54 17.91
CA ILE A 345 -20.04 18.91 17.96
C ILE A 345 -18.65 18.90 18.61
N ASN A 346 -17.69 19.56 17.95
CA ASN A 346 -16.40 19.87 18.54
C ASN A 346 -16.44 21.29 19.13
N SER A 347 -16.88 21.39 20.38
CA SER A 347 -16.99 22.66 21.11
C SER A 347 -15.88 22.89 22.14
N HIS A 348 -15.09 21.87 22.46
CA HIS A 348 -14.17 21.89 23.61
C HIS A 348 -12.73 21.53 23.29
N TYR A 349 -12.44 21.15 22.04
CA TYR A 349 -11.17 20.54 21.69
C TYR A 349 -10.40 21.38 20.70
N CYS A 350 -9.10 21.09 20.61
CA CYS A 350 -8.22 21.75 19.67
C CYS A 350 -8.62 21.43 18.23
N ALA A 351 -8.36 22.38 17.33
CA ALA A 351 -8.75 22.36 15.93
C ALA A 351 -7.59 22.85 15.05
N GLY A 352 -7.54 22.41 13.80
CA GLY A 352 -6.50 22.83 12.87
C GLY A 352 -6.43 21.98 11.61
N SER A 353 -5.64 22.45 10.65
CA SER A 353 -5.45 21.76 9.37
C SER A 353 -4.70 20.43 9.48
N GLN A 354 -4.12 20.13 10.64
CA GLN A 354 -3.39 18.90 10.92
C GLN A 354 -4.29 17.74 11.35
N LEU A 355 -5.57 18.00 11.69
CA LEU A 355 -6.50 16.95 12.09
C LEU A 355 -6.69 15.91 11.00
N SER A 356 -6.68 14.63 11.36
CA SER A 356 -7.09 13.56 10.45
C SER A 356 -8.57 13.24 10.64
N VAL A 357 -9.01 13.04 11.88
CA VAL A 357 -10.37 12.54 12.15
C VAL A 357 -10.83 13.08 13.51
N VAL A 358 -12.14 13.10 13.73
CA VAL A 358 -12.71 13.21 15.08
C VAL A 358 -13.29 11.87 15.52
N ALA A 359 -13.24 11.60 16.81
CA ALA A 359 -13.95 10.49 17.42
C ALA A 359 -14.73 10.99 18.66
N PRO A 360 -15.72 10.24 19.15
CA PRO A 360 -16.42 10.61 20.38
C PRO A 360 -15.41 10.74 21.53
N ALA A 361 -15.40 11.89 22.19
CA ALA A 361 -14.45 12.17 23.25
C ALA A 361 -14.93 11.72 24.62
N ASN A 362 -16.18 11.30 24.74
CA ASN A 362 -16.70 10.66 25.94
C ASN A 362 -16.22 9.21 26.01
N GLY A 363 -15.69 8.82 27.18
CA GLY A 363 -15.28 7.45 27.45
C GLY A 363 -15.74 7.00 28.83
N SER A 364 -15.92 5.69 28.99
CA SER A 364 -16.17 5.04 30.27
C SER A 364 -15.06 4.05 30.54
N TRP A 365 -14.79 3.79 31.82
CA TRP A 365 -13.79 2.82 32.27
C TRP A 365 -14.18 2.28 33.64
N VAL A 366 -13.63 1.13 34.00
CA VAL A 366 -13.70 0.56 35.34
C VAL A 366 -12.49 1.05 36.13
N ASN A 367 -12.71 1.76 37.23
CA ASN A 367 -11.64 2.21 38.12
C ASN A 367 -11.07 1.06 38.97
N ILE A 368 -10.00 1.30 39.74
CA ILE A 368 -9.36 0.24 40.55
C ILE A 368 -10.28 -0.38 41.61
N SER A 369 -11.34 0.33 42.02
CA SER A 369 -12.37 -0.19 42.95
C SER A 369 -13.39 -1.13 42.28
N GLY A 370 -13.30 -1.32 40.97
CA GLY A 370 -14.27 -2.10 40.18
C GLY A 370 -15.55 -1.33 39.82
N SER A 371 -15.60 -0.02 40.07
CA SER A 371 -16.75 0.83 39.75
C SER A 371 -16.58 1.49 38.39
N ILE A 372 -17.70 1.65 37.67
CA ILE A 372 -17.70 2.41 36.42
C ILE A 372 -17.47 3.91 36.70
N SER A 373 -16.66 4.53 35.86
CA SER A 373 -16.39 5.97 35.83
C SER A 373 -16.44 6.44 34.38
N SER A 374 -16.64 7.74 34.17
CA SER A 374 -16.69 8.32 32.83
C SER A 374 -16.09 9.72 32.82
N GLY A 375 -15.70 10.16 31.64
CA GLY A 375 -15.07 11.47 31.42
C GLY A 375 -15.07 11.84 29.94
N ALA A 376 -14.49 13.00 29.64
CA ALA A 376 -14.40 13.50 28.28
C ALA A 376 -13.02 14.11 27.99
N GLY A 377 -12.47 13.81 26.82
CA GLY A 377 -11.20 14.36 26.36
C GLY A 377 -10.73 13.75 25.04
N THR A 378 -9.89 14.47 24.29
CA THR A 378 -9.23 13.90 23.10
C THR A 378 -8.35 12.71 23.45
N SER A 379 -7.91 12.60 24.71
CA SER A 379 -7.19 11.43 25.24
C SER A 379 -8.04 10.16 25.26
N LEU A 380 -9.38 10.27 25.24
CA LEU A 380 -10.32 9.15 25.11
C LEU A 380 -10.81 8.95 23.67
N ALA A 381 -10.67 9.96 22.80
CA ALA A 381 -10.96 9.86 21.37
C ALA A 381 -9.84 9.12 20.60
N ALA A 382 -8.58 9.46 20.87
CA ALA A 382 -7.40 8.82 20.27
C ALA A 382 -7.36 7.28 20.43
N PRO A 383 -7.63 6.68 21.61
CA PRO A 383 -7.63 5.23 21.77
C PRO A 383 -8.75 4.52 21.00
N LEU A 384 -9.88 5.18 20.71
CA LEU A 384 -10.91 4.61 19.83
C LEU A 384 -10.34 4.39 18.41
N VAL A 385 -9.61 5.39 17.90
CA VAL A 385 -8.92 5.29 16.60
C VAL A 385 -7.83 4.24 16.64
N SER A 386 -7.03 4.17 17.71
CA SER A 386 -6.00 3.14 17.90
C SER A 386 -6.58 1.72 17.91
N GLY A 387 -7.70 1.50 18.60
CA GLY A 387 -8.42 0.23 18.57
C GLY A 387 -8.96 -0.11 17.17
N ALA A 388 -9.52 0.87 16.46
CA ALA A 388 -10.02 0.67 15.10
C ALA A 388 -8.89 0.26 14.15
N ILE A 389 -7.72 0.90 14.26
CA ILE A 389 -6.53 0.56 13.49
C ILE A 389 -6.06 -0.86 13.80
N ALA A 390 -6.18 -1.33 15.04
CA ALA A 390 -5.86 -2.72 15.37
C ALA A 390 -6.75 -3.72 14.64
N LEU A 391 -8.03 -3.41 14.44
CA LEU A 391 -8.93 -4.21 13.61
C LEU A 391 -8.50 -4.17 12.13
N LEU A 392 -8.20 -2.99 11.58
CA LEU A 392 -7.73 -2.84 10.19
C LEU A 392 -6.47 -3.67 9.92
N LEU A 393 -5.47 -3.58 10.80
CA LEU A 393 -4.22 -4.34 10.69
C LEU A 393 -4.40 -5.83 10.97
N SER A 394 -5.43 -6.23 11.71
CA SER A 394 -5.78 -7.65 11.88
C SER A 394 -6.39 -8.23 10.61
N GLN A 395 -7.10 -7.42 9.83
CA GLN A 395 -7.67 -7.81 8.53
C GLN A 395 -6.65 -7.74 7.39
N ASN A 396 -5.73 -6.79 7.43
CA ASN A 396 -4.61 -6.69 6.49
C ASN A 396 -3.32 -6.21 7.22
N PRO A 397 -2.46 -7.14 7.65
CA PRO A 397 -1.22 -6.82 8.36
C PRO A 397 -0.18 -6.07 7.53
N ASN A 398 -0.36 -5.99 6.21
CA ASN A 398 0.59 -5.37 5.28
C ASN A 398 0.31 -3.87 5.03
N LEU A 399 -0.76 -3.31 5.63
CA LEU A 399 -1.04 -1.89 5.49
C LEU A 399 0.08 -1.05 6.10
N THR A 400 0.58 -0.08 5.33
CA THR A 400 1.55 0.90 5.82
C THR A 400 0.86 1.97 6.67
N PRO A 401 1.58 2.68 7.55
CA PRO A 401 0.99 3.78 8.33
C PRO A 401 0.29 4.85 7.49
N ALA A 402 0.85 5.19 6.33
CA ALA A 402 0.24 6.15 5.40
C ALA A 402 -1.10 5.65 4.85
N LEU A 403 -1.20 4.36 4.50
CA LEU A 403 -2.43 3.77 3.98
C LEU A 403 -3.50 3.63 5.07
N VAL A 404 -3.09 3.25 6.28
CA VAL A 404 -4.00 3.20 7.45
C VAL A 404 -4.58 4.59 7.71
N LYS A 405 -3.72 5.62 7.80
CA LYS A 405 -4.16 7.02 7.95
C LYS A 405 -5.15 7.39 6.85
N LYS A 406 -4.84 7.06 5.60
CA LYS A 406 -5.71 7.37 4.46
C LYS A 406 -7.07 6.68 4.56
N ILE A 407 -7.13 5.40 4.93
CA ILE A 407 -8.39 4.67 5.13
C ILE A 407 -9.25 5.41 6.15
N ILE A 408 -8.70 5.68 7.33
CA ILE A 408 -9.41 6.39 8.40
C ILE A 408 -9.95 7.74 7.93
N GLU A 409 -9.18 8.49 7.14
CA GLU A 409 -9.59 9.80 6.62
C GLU A 409 -10.69 9.69 5.55
N VAL A 410 -10.58 8.77 4.59
CA VAL A 410 -11.54 8.69 3.47
C VAL A 410 -12.86 8.01 3.85
N THR A 411 -12.87 7.17 4.88
CA THR A 411 -14.09 6.51 5.36
C THR A 411 -14.78 7.26 6.49
N ALA A 412 -14.20 8.38 6.93
CA ALA A 412 -14.80 9.22 7.97
C ALA A 412 -16.14 9.82 7.51
N VAL A 413 -17.14 9.73 8.39
CA VAL A 413 -18.50 10.24 8.15
C VAL A 413 -18.53 11.75 8.30
N LYS A 414 -19.12 12.45 7.33
CA LYS A 414 -19.28 13.90 7.42
C LYS A 414 -20.34 14.23 8.47
N VAL A 415 -19.95 15.01 9.47
CA VAL A 415 -20.88 15.49 10.51
C VAL A 415 -21.56 16.79 10.06
N PRO A 416 -22.75 17.13 10.60
CA PRO A 416 -23.50 18.31 10.17
C PRO A 416 -22.67 19.61 10.16
N GLY A 417 -21.82 19.80 11.17
CA GLY A 417 -20.94 20.96 11.29
C GLY A 417 -19.90 21.12 10.17
N MET A 418 -19.68 20.11 9.34
CA MET A 418 -18.79 20.19 8.17
C MET A 418 -19.44 20.84 6.95
N ASN A 419 -20.77 21.04 6.93
CA ASN A 419 -21.50 21.62 5.80
C ASN A 419 -21.18 20.94 4.44
N GLY A 420 -21.04 19.61 4.44
CA GLY A 420 -20.74 18.82 3.24
C GLY A 420 -19.28 18.89 2.76
N GLN A 421 -18.38 19.58 3.47
CA GLN A 421 -16.97 19.66 3.10
C GLN A 421 -16.25 18.31 3.31
N ASN A 422 -15.29 18.00 2.44
CA ASN A 422 -14.46 16.81 2.59
C ASN A 422 -13.48 16.90 3.77
N PHE A 423 -13.04 18.11 4.10
CA PHE A 423 -12.16 18.42 5.22
C PHE A 423 -12.67 19.66 5.94
N HIS A 424 -12.57 19.70 7.27
CA HIS A 424 -12.92 20.85 8.09
C HIS A 424 -11.95 21.00 9.27
N ASN A 425 -11.55 22.24 9.60
CA ASN A 425 -10.55 22.48 10.66
C ASN A 425 -10.94 21.96 12.05
N TYR A 426 -12.24 21.81 12.34
CA TYR A 426 -12.73 21.27 13.62
C TYR A 426 -13.00 19.76 13.59
N TYR A 427 -13.13 19.17 12.40
CA TYR A 427 -13.58 17.78 12.25
C TYR A 427 -12.60 16.89 11.49
N GLY A 428 -11.47 17.45 11.00
CA GLY A 428 -10.59 16.75 10.08
C GLY A 428 -11.38 16.30 8.86
N TYR A 429 -11.27 15.02 8.50
CA TYR A 429 -12.07 14.41 7.45
C TYR A 429 -13.45 13.91 7.91
N GLY A 430 -13.80 14.02 9.19
CA GLY A 430 -15.11 13.62 9.71
C GLY A 430 -15.03 12.74 10.96
N LEU A 431 -16.17 12.18 11.36
CA LEU A 431 -16.30 11.24 12.46
C LEU A 431 -15.79 9.85 12.06
N LEU A 432 -15.02 9.21 12.95
CA LEU A 432 -14.55 7.84 12.79
C LEU A 432 -15.72 6.88 12.53
N ASP A 433 -15.61 6.10 11.46
CA ASP A 433 -16.51 4.98 11.15
C ASP A 433 -15.68 3.71 10.95
N VAL A 434 -15.72 2.82 11.94
CA VAL A 434 -14.86 1.62 11.95
C VAL A 434 -15.38 0.58 10.98
N TYR A 435 -16.70 0.49 10.81
CA TYR A 435 -17.32 -0.43 9.87
C TYR A 435 -16.92 -0.09 8.42
N GLU A 436 -17.08 1.17 8.01
CA GLU A 436 -16.68 1.60 6.66
C GLU A 436 -15.17 1.48 6.44
N ALA A 437 -14.35 1.76 7.46
CA ALA A 437 -12.90 1.55 7.39
C ALA A 437 -12.54 0.07 7.11
N LEU A 438 -13.19 -0.88 7.80
CA LEU A 438 -12.99 -2.32 7.58
C LEU A 438 -13.49 -2.76 6.20
N ARG A 439 -14.59 -2.20 5.70
CA ARG A 439 -15.07 -2.48 4.33
C ARG A 439 -14.09 -1.95 3.27
N ALA A 440 -13.54 -0.76 3.47
CA ALA A 440 -12.55 -0.18 2.57
C ALA A 440 -11.28 -1.04 2.47
N THR A 441 -10.84 -1.66 3.57
CA THR A 441 -9.68 -2.58 3.53
C THR A 441 -9.93 -3.89 2.78
N ASN A 442 -11.19 -4.27 2.50
CA ASN A 442 -11.55 -5.39 1.62
C ASN A 442 -11.83 -4.97 0.17
N SER A 443 -11.73 -3.68 -0.15
CA SER A 443 -11.98 -3.21 -1.52
C SER A 443 -10.92 -3.74 -2.49
N ILE A 444 -11.38 -4.21 -3.64
CA ILE A 444 -10.55 -4.66 -4.75
C ILE A 444 -10.43 -3.51 -5.75
N TYR A 445 -9.19 -3.12 -6.05
CA TYR A 445 -8.84 -2.11 -7.04
C TYR A 445 -8.37 -2.78 -8.32
N THR A 446 -8.82 -2.27 -9.46
CA THR A 446 -8.44 -2.80 -10.75
C THR A 446 -7.22 -2.07 -11.30
N PHE A 447 -6.09 -2.77 -11.37
CA PHE A 447 -4.94 -2.32 -12.14
C PHE A 447 -5.21 -2.58 -13.63
N THR A 448 -5.04 -1.56 -14.46
CA THR A 448 -5.08 -1.72 -15.92
C THR A 448 -3.67 -1.61 -16.46
N ASN A 449 -3.18 -2.66 -17.13
CA ASN A 449 -1.92 -2.58 -17.85
C ASN A 449 -2.12 -1.75 -19.12
N LYS A 450 -1.33 -0.70 -19.34
CA LYS A 450 -1.44 0.16 -20.53
C LYS A 450 -0.04 0.50 -21.05
N VAL A 451 0.45 -0.30 -22.01
CA VAL A 451 1.74 -0.08 -22.68
C VAL A 451 1.52 0.56 -24.06
N MET A 452 2.29 1.62 -24.38
CA MET A 452 2.08 2.52 -25.52
C MET A 452 2.37 1.96 -26.94
N SER A 453 2.55 0.65 -27.15
CA SER A 453 2.72 0.13 -28.52
C SER A 453 2.11 -1.26 -28.73
N SER A 454 1.50 -1.47 -29.89
CA SER A 454 0.76 -2.67 -30.24
C SER A 454 1.69 -3.87 -30.43
N GLY A 455 1.55 -4.90 -29.57
CA GLY A 455 2.14 -6.23 -29.76
C GLY A 455 3.02 -6.74 -28.62
N TYR A 456 3.44 -5.89 -27.69
CA TYR A 456 4.35 -6.20 -26.57
C TYR A 456 3.86 -5.57 -25.25
N GLY A 457 4.40 -5.99 -24.10
CA GLY A 457 4.10 -5.35 -22.82
C GLY A 457 3.19 -6.11 -21.85
N SER A 458 3.12 -7.44 -21.91
CA SER A 458 2.50 -8.22 -20.82
C SER A 458 3.36 -8.15 -19.55
N LEU A 459 2.73 -7.97 -18.39
CA LEU A 459 3.40 -7.90 -17.09
C LEU A 459 3.21 -9.18 -16.28
N ILE A 460 4.29 -9.72 -15.73
CA ILE A 460 4.23 -10.68 -14.63
C ILE A 460 4.08 -9.89 -13.34
N ILE A 461 3.00 -10.16 -12.61
CA ILE A 461 2.75 -9.59 -11.29
C ILE A 461 3.02 -10.65 -10.23
N ASP A 462 3.72 -10.27 -9.16
CA ASP A 462 4.08 -11.13 -8.01
C ASP A 462 4.70 -12.47 -8.42
N ASN A 463 5.45 -12.43 -9.52
CA ASN A 463 6.10 -13.59 -10.12
C ASN A 463 5.15 -14.68 -10.63
N ASP A 464 3.85 -14.38 -10.86
CA ASP A 464 2.94 -15.26 -11.60
C ASP A 464 3.34 -15.34 -13.08
N LYS A 465 4.16 -16.35 -13.39
CA LYS A 465 4.62 -16.66 -14.75
C LYS A 465 3.57 -17.41 -15.57
N VAL A 466 2.52 -17.92 -14.93
CA VAL A 466 1.47 -18.72 -15.57
C VAL A 466 0.43 -17.80 -16.19
N ASN A 467 0.06 -16.72 -15.50
CA ASN A 467 -0.96 -15.77 -15.94
C ASN A 467 -0.39 -14.34 -16.10
N PRO A 468 0.48 -14.10 -17.08
CA PRO A 468 0.98 -12.74 -17.35
C PRO A 468 -0.14 -11.84 -17.84
N VAL A 469 -0.14 -10.58 -17.39
CA VAL A 469 -1.18 -9.57 -17.61
C VAL A 469 -0.95 -8.82 -18.93
N PRO A 470 -1.73 -9.09 -20.00
CA PRO A 470 -1.54 -8.43 -21.29
C PRO A 470 -1.80 -6.92 -21.25
N THR A 471 -1.25 -6.18 -22.22
CA THR A 471 -1.60 -4.76 -22.38
C THR A 471 -3.09 -4.60 -22.65
N GLY A 472 -3.73 -3.60 -22.04
CA GLY A 472 -5.17 -3.39 -22.03
C GLY A 472 -5.94 -4.24 -21.01
N SER A 473 -5.33 -5.30 -20.47
CA SER A 473 -6.00 -6.18 -19.50
C SER A 473 -6.02 -5.59 -18.09
N LYS A 474 -7.04 -6.01 -17.35
CA LYS A 474 -7.36 -5.58 -15.99
C LYS A 474 -7.06 -6.70 -15.00
N VAL A 475 -6.45 -6.37 -13.86
CA VAL A 475 -6.20 -7.31 -12.77
C VAL A 475 -6.65 -6.72 -11.43
N PRO A 476 -7.40 -7.48 -10.63
CA PRO A 476 -7.82 -7.06 -9.30
C PRO A 476 -6.69 -7.17 -8.27
N PHE A 477 -6.54 -6.16 -7.43
CA PHE A 477 -5.66 -6.15 -6.26
C PHE A 477 -6.41 -5.66 -5.02
N LYS A 478 -6.17 -6.27 -3.87
CA LYS A 478 -6.76 -5.81 -2.61
C LYS A 478 -6.15 -4.47 -2.21
N TYR A 479 -6.93 -3.57 -1.61
CA TYR A 479 -6.39 -2.29 -1.15
C TYR A 479 -5.19 -2.47 -0.22
N GLY A 480 -4.16 -1.68 -0.49
CA GLY A 480 -2.93 -1.59 0.28
C GLY A 480 -1.99 -2.78 0.18
N THR A 481 -2.25 -3.75 -0.71
CA THR A 481 -1.28 -4.82 -1.00
C THR A 481 -0.17 -4.30 -1.90
N LEU A 482 1.06 -4.63 -1.54
CA LEU A 482 2.26 -4.36 -2.33
C LEU A 482 2.40 -5.44 -3.40
N HIS A 483 2.62 -5.00 -4.63
CA HIS A 483 2.79 -5.87 -5.79
C HIS A 483 4.09 -5.54 -6.52
N GLN A 484 4.70 -6.57 -7.09
CA GLN A 484 5.86 -6.43 -7.96
C GLN A 484 5.45 -6.73 -9.39
N SER A 485 5.66 -5.77 -10.29
CA SER A 485 5.52 -5.97 -11.74
C SER A 485 6.86 -6.07 -12.42
N ARG A 486 6.95 -6.98 -13.40
CA ARG A 486 8.02 -7.03 -14.38
C ARG A 486 7.51 -7.46 -15.75
N THR A 487 8.28 -7.28 -16.81
CA THR A 487 7.88 -7.78 -18.13
C THR A 487 7.83 -9.31 -18.16
N ASN A 488 6.88 -9.85 -18.95
CA ASN A 488 6.70 -11.28 -19.19
C ASN A 488 7.72 -11.87 -20.19
N GLU A 489 8.56 -11.03 -20.80
CA GLU A 489 9.41 -11.42 -21.91
C GLU A 489 10.61 -12.26 -21.40
N LEU A 490 10.80 -13.43 -22.01
CA LEU A 490 11.74 -14.57 -21.84
C LEU A 490 12.60 -14.72 -20.55
N PRO A 491 12.79 -15.97 -20.03
CA PRO A 491 13.63 -16.22 -18.88
C PRO A 491 15.10 -15.94 -19.16
N PHE A 492 15.74 -15.35 -18.18
CA PHE A 492 17.18 -15.29 -18.03
C PHE A 492 17.80 -16.71 -18.02
N LEU A 493 18.85 -16.96 -18.81
CA LEU A 493 19.69 -18.16 -18.66
C LEU A 493 20.94 -17.80 -17.84
N VAL A 494 21.31 -18.69 -16.92
CA VAL A 494 22.55 -18.57 -16.14
C VAL A 494 23.66 -19.21 -16.96
N ASN A 495 24.71 -18.45 -17.28
CA ASN A 495 25.89 -18.99 -17.94
C ASN A 495 26.77 -19.79 -16.96
N TYR A 496 27.77 -20.51 -17.47
CA TYR A 496 28.66 -21.36 -16.67
C TYR A 496 29.45 -20.60 -15.57
N SER A 497 29.50 -19.26 -15.61
CA SER A 497 30.11 -18.41 -14.58
C SER A 497 29.13 -17.87 -13.53
N GLY A 498 27.89 -18.36 -13.50
CA GLY A 498 26.87 -17.94 -12.53
C GLY A 498 26.24 -16.57 -12.84
N THR A 499 26.59 -15.97 -13.98
CA THR A 499 26.05 -14.69 -14.44
C THR A 499 24.86 -14.89 -15.36
N THR A 500 23.82 -14.12 -15.08
CA THR A 500 22.52 -14.21 -15.72
C THR A 500 22.48 -13.35 -17.00
N GLN A 501 22.28 -13.95 -18.19
CA GLN A 501 22.14 -13.21 -19.46
C GLN A 501 20.89 -13.70 -20.23
N LYS A 502 20.18 -12.78 -20.89
CA LYS A 502 18.93 -13.06 -21.63
C LYS A 502 19.16 -12.95 -23.14
N PHE A 503 18.50 -13.83 -23.89
CA PHE A 503 18.56 -13.95 -25.36
C PHE A 503 17.71 -12.86 -26.05
N ASN A 504 18.21 -12.30 -27.16
CA ASN A 504 17.41 -11.49 -28.09
C ASN A 504 16.70 -12.42 -29.10
N MET A 505 15.42 -12.17 -29.40
CA MET A 505 14.74 -12.79 -30.54
C MET A 505 15.23 -12.14 -31.85
N TRP A 506 15.73 -12.95 -32.79
CA TRP A 506 15.99 -12.51 -34.16
C TRP A 506 14.79 -12.91 -35.04
N TYR A 507 13.89 -11.95 -35.29
CA TYR A 507 12.96 -12.04 -36.42
C TYR A 507 13.44 -11.06 -37.48
N GLY A 508 13.76 -11.57 -38.67
CA GLY A 508 14.07 -10.84 -39.92
C GLY A 508 14.58 -9.40 -39.78
N ASN A 509 15.89 -9.18 -39.96
CA ASN A 509 16.55 -7.89 -40.21
C ASN A 509 16.23 -6.71 -39.24
N SER A 510 15.54 -6.94 -38.13
CA SER A 510 15.17 -5.92 -37.15
C SER A 510 15.75 -6.29 -35.78
N LEU A 511 16.70 -5.49 -35.29
CA LEU A 511 17.10 -5.47 -33.88
C LEU A 511 16.08 -4.62 -33.12
N THR A 512 15.03 -5.24 -32.58
CA THR A 512 14.15 -4.56 -31.61
C THR A 512 14.84 -4.50 -30.25
N PRO A 513 15.02 -3.31 -29.64
CA PRO A 513 15.51 -3.20 -28.27
C PRO A 513 14.55 -3.92 -27.30
N ASP A 514 15.08 -4.76 -26.42
CA ASP A 514 14.32 -5.31 -25.29
C ASP A 514 14.28 -4.24 -24.16
N TYR A 515 13.09 -4.07 -23.61
CA TYR A 515 12.72 -2.98 -22.72
C TYR A 515 12.49 -3.55 -21.32
N ASN A 516 13.30 -3.16 -20.34
CA ASN A 516 13.15 -3.65 -18.96
C ASN A 516 12.28 -2.70 -18.13
N LEU A 517 11.26 -3.26 -17.48
CA LEU A 517 10.46 -2.60 -16.45
C LEU A 517 10.47 -3.48 -15.21
N GLN A 518 10.96 -2.94 -14.09
CA GLN A 518 10.79 -3.53 -12.76
C GLN A 518 10.26 -2.44 -11.84
N LEU A 519 9.01 -2.58 -11.42
CA LEU A 519 8.33 -1.59 -10.59
C LEU A 519 7.61 -2.31 -9.45
N SER A 520 7.76 -1.79 -8.25
CA SER A 520 6.87 -2.12 -7.13
C SER A 520 5.80 -1.05 -7.01
N PHE A 521 4.56 -1.46 -6.81
CA PHE A 521 3.43 -0.55 -6.62
C PHE A 521 2.50 -1.09 -5.53
N THR A 522 1.76 -0.19 -4.89
CA THR A 522 0.74 -0.56 -3.90
C THR A 522 -0.62 -0.21 -4.48
N ALA A 523 -1.60 -1.11 -4.33
CA ALA A 523 -2.97 -0.82 -4.72
C ALA A 523 -3.56 0.28 -3.81
N ASP A 524 -3.74 1.49 -4.35
CA ASP A 524 -4.18 2.68 -3.61
C ASP A 524 -5.22 3.47 -4.45
N ASN A 525 -6.10 4.21 -3.76
CA ASN A 525 -7.17 5.06 -4.31
C ASN A 525 -6.75 6.52 -4.50
N LEU A 526 -5.46 6.86 -4.39
CA LEU A 526 -4.96 8.21 -4.64
C LEU A 526 -5.05 8.57 -6.13
N THR A 527 -6.27 8.77 -6.62
CA THR A 527 -6.63 9.08 -8.01
C THR A 527 -6.16 7.99 -8.99
N PRO A 528 -6.84 7.77 -10.14
CA PRO A 528 -6.25 7.04 -11.24
C PRO A 528 -5.09 7.90 -11.79
N ALA A 529 -3.96 7.94 -11.07
CA ALA A 529 -2.74 8.49 -11.60
C ALA A 529 -2.18 7.41 -12.51
N GLU A 530 -2.41 7.56 -13.82
CA GLU A 530 -1.63 6.83 -14.82
C GLU A 530 -0.15 7.02 -14.44
N LYS A 531 0.52 5.94 -14.04
CA LYS A 531 1.96 5.96 -13.81
C LYS A 531 2.61 5.62 -15.13
N ASP A 532 3.27 6.60 -15.72
CA ASP A 532 4.09 6.37 -16.90
C ASP A 532 5.22 5.39 -16.56
N ALA A 533 5.16 4.20 -17.15
CA ALA A 533 6.23 3.23 -17.09
C ALA A 533 7.27 3.60 -18.15
N ASN A 534 8.39 4.19 -17.72
CA ASN A 534 9.52 4.45 -18.60
C ASN A 534 10.34 3.17 -18.76
N PHE A 535 10.20 2.53 -19.90
CA PHE A 535 11.01 1.38 -20.26
C PHE A 535 12.42 1.83 -20.63
N ILE A 536 13.42 1.24 -19.97
CA ILE A 536 14.83 1.52 -20.29
C ILE A 536 15.30 0.50 -21.32
N ALA A 537 15.86 0.99 -22.43
CA ALA A 537 16.47 0.13 -23.44
C ALA A 537 17.67 -0.63 -22.84
N THR A 538 17.65 -1.96 -22.91
CA THR A 538 18.80 -2.76 -22.52
C THR A 538 19.88 -2.69 -23.60
N ALA A 539 21.12 -2.40 -23.21
CA ALA A 539 22.24 -2.28 -24.16
C ALA A 539 22.60 -3.66 -24.73
N PRO A 540 22.95 -3.77 -26.03
CA PRO A 540 23.43 -5.02 -26.62
C PRO A 540 24.76 -5.47 -25.98
N VAL A 541 24.87 -6.76 -25.65
CA VAL A 541 26.09 -7.38 -25.09
C VAL A 541 26.85 -8.11 -26.20
N THR A 542 28.15 -7.83 -26.34
CA THR A 542 29.04 -8.54 -27.27
C THR A 542 29.70 -9.73 -26.56
N ILE A 543 29.44 -10.96 -27.02
CA ILE A 543 30.13 -12.16 -26.54
C ILE A 543 31.42 -12.35 -27.35
N LYS A 544 32.58 -12.49 -26.69
CA LYS A 544 33.85 -12.88 -27.30
C LYS A 544 34.21 -14.31 -26.87
N ASN A 545 34.36 -15.22 -27.83
CA ASN A 545 35.10 -16.47 -27.64
C ASN A 545 36.51 -16.28 -28.23
N ILE A 546 37.53 -16.63 -27.47
CA ILE A 546 38.92 -16.69 -27.93
C ILE A 546 39.34 -18.16 -27.85
N PHE A 547 39.72 -18.76 -28.97
CA PHE A 547 40.50 -20.01 -28.96
C PHE A 547 41.97 -19.67 -29.16
N PRO A 548 42.88 -20.23 -28.33
CA PRO A 548 44.31 -20.03 -28.49
C PRO A 548 44.88 -20.96 -29.57
N GLU A 549 45.67 -20.37 -30.46
CA GLU A 549 46.72 -20.94 -31.31
C GLU A 549 46.58 -22.37 -31.86
N VAL A 550 46.40 -22.47 -33.18
CA VAL A 550 47.21 -23.39 -34.01
C VAL A 550 47.51 -22.71 -35.35
N GLY A 551 48.76 -22.84 -35.80
CA GLY A 551 49.31 -22.23 -37.00
C GLY A 551 48.61 -22.61 -38.32
N ALA A 552 48.97 -21.83 -39.34
CA ALA A 552 48.42 -21.79 -40.69
C ALA A 552 47.81 -23.10 -41.22
N LEU A 553 46.50 -23.07 -41.49
CA LEU A 553 45.84 -24.03 -42.37
C LEU A 553 45.63 -23.45 -43.76
N ASN A 554 45.77 -24.33 -44.74
CA ASN A 554 45.76 -24.07 -46.17
C ASN A 554 44.32 -23.75 -46.64
N PRO A 555 44.05 -22.60 -47.29
CA PRO A 555 42.70 -22.09 -47.53
C PRO A 555 41.87 -22.86 -48.59
N ALA A 556 42.31 -24.03 -49.06
CA ALA A 556 41.69 -24.70 -50.20
C ALA A 556 41.00 -26.05 -49.92
N ASN A 557 41.09 -26.66 -48.72
CA ASN A 557 40.47 -27.99 -48.50
C ASN A 557 39.98 -28.34 -47.08
N ASP A 558 39.96 -27.42 -46.12
CA ASP A 558 39.56 -27.74 -44.75
C ASP A 558 38.19 -27.14 -44.38
N ASN A 559 37.15 -27.98 -44.35
CA ASN A 559 35.88 -27.64 -43.72
C ASN A 559 36.03 -27.71 -42.18
N ILE A 560 35.63 -26.66 -41.48
CA ILE A 560 35.64 -26.64 -40.02
C ILE A 560 34.31 -27.23 -39.53
N SER A 561 34.39 -28.27 -38.69
CA SER A 561 33.23 -28.93 -38.09
C SER A 561 32.99 -28.38 -36.69
N PHE A 562 31.88 -27.68 -36.48
CA PHE A 562 31.47 -27.22 -35.15
C PHE A 562 30.26 -28.00 -34.67
N LYS A 563 30.18 -28.22 -33.37
CA LYS A 563 28.96 -28.63 -32.69
C LYS A 563 28.34 -27.34 -32.19
N ASP A 564 27.34 -26.80 -32.90
CA ASP A 564 26.72 -25.53 -32.51
C ASP A 564 25.92 -25.72 -31.21
N PRO A 565 26.40 -25.21 -30.06
CA PRO A 565 25.70 -25.40 -28.80
C PRO A 565 24.43 -24.53 -28.72
N TRP A 566 24.18 -23.67 -29.70
CA TRP A 566 23.04 -22.76 -29.74
C TRP A 566 21.93 -23.19 -30.71
N TYR A 567 22.10 -24.34 -31.38
CA TYR A 567 21.11 -24.88 -32.33
C TYR A 567 20.21 -25.92 -31.65
N PHE A 568 18.96 -25.55 -31.42
CA PHE A 568 17.93 -26.40 -30.80
C PHE A 568 16.83 -26.71 -31.80
N ASN A 569 16.37 -27.97 -31.82
CA ASN A 569 15.19 -28.37 -32.56
C ASN A 569 14.03 -28.64 -31.60
N LYS A 570 12.81 -28.57 -32.11
CA LYS A 570 11.65 -29.10 -31.41
C LYS A 570 11.38 -30.52 -31.84
N ASP A 571 11.10 -31.38 -30.88
CA ASP A 571 10.55 -32.70 -31.19
C ASP A 571 9.07 -32.58 -31.61
N ASN A 572 8.47 -33.69 -32.02
CA ASN A 572 7.07 -33.73 -32.45
C ASN A 572 6.07 -33.38 -31.32
N ASN A 573 6.56 -33.20 -30.08
CA ASN A 573 5.79 -32.78 -28.92
C ASN A 573 6.10 -31.31 -28.52
N ASN A 574 6.75 -30.53 -29.39
CA ASN A 574 7.11 -29.12 -29.18
C ASN A 574 8.16 -28.86 -28.09
N ASN A 575 8.86 -29.89 -27.60
CA ASN A 575 9.91 -29.71 -26.60
C ASN A 575 11.25 -29.41 -27.28
N TRP A 576 11.96 -28.42 -26.75
CA TRP A 576 13.26 -28.03 -27.26
C TRP A 576 14.35 -28.99 -26.79
N PHE A 577 15.14 -29.51 -27.73
CA PHE A 577 16.32 -30.32 -27.43
C PHE A 577 17.52 -29.91 -28.29
N GLN A 578 18.70 -30.06 -27.72
CA GLN A 578 19.97 -29.71 -28.34
C GLN A 578 20.44 -30.87 -29.22
N THR A 579 20.79 -30.60 -30.48
CA THR A 579 21.29 -31.67 -31.35
C THR A 579 22.76 -31.95 -31.05
N ASN A 580 23.17 -33.23 -31.07
CA ASN A 580 24.58 -33.61 -30.90
C ASN A 580 25.34 -33.72 -32.24
N GLN A 581 24.76 -33.27 -33.36
CA GLN A 581 25.38 -33.37 -34.68
C GLN A 581 26.42 -32.25 -34.91
N TYR A 582 27.48 -32.61 -35.64
CA TYR A 582 28.51 -31.68 -36.09
C TYR A 582 28.14 -31.15 -37.47
N TYR A 583 28.21 -29.83 -37.65
CA TYR A 583 27.97 -29.15 -38.93
C TYR A 583 29.28 -28.64 -39.50
N GLN A 584 29.47 -28.89 -40.81
CA GLN A 584 30.68 -28.51 -41.54
C GLN A 584 30.48 -27.18 -42.27
N TYR A 585 31.44 -26.27 -42.11
CA TYR A 585 31.44 -24.97 -42.77
C TYR A 585 32.77 -24.72 -43.49
N PRO A 586 32.76 -24.09 -44.68
CA PRO A 586 33.98 -23.76 -45.40
C PRO A 586 34.76 -22.67 -44.65
N SER A 587 36.09 -22.84 -44.58
CA SER A 587 37.00 -21.87 -43.96
C SER A 587 37.53 -20.84 -44.99
N PRO A 588 37.62 -19.55 -44.63
CA PRO A 588 37.14 -18.99 -43.38
C PRO A 588 35.61 -18.92 -43.35
N LEU A 589 35.00 -19.38 -42.25
CA LEU A 589 33.57 -19.18 -42.00
C LEU A 589 33.37 -17.73 -41.55
N GLU A 590 33.04 -16.86 -42.48
CA GLU A 590 32.52 -15.54 -42.17
C GLU A 590 31.00 -15.62 -41.99
N ILE A 591 30.54 -15.50 -40.73
CA ILE A 591 29.13 -15.20 -40.48
C ILE A 591 28.92 -13.74 -40.85
N GLN A 592 28.42 -13.48 -42.05
CA GLN A 592 28.16 -12.12 -42.50
C GLN A 592 26.84 -11.59 -41.92
N ASN A 593 26.96 -10.45 -41.23
CA ASN A 593 25.85 -9.56 -40.96
C ASN A 593 25.52 -8.82 -42.28
N ASN A 594 24.26 -8.86 -42.69
CA ASN A 594 23.75 -8.12 -43.86
C ASN A 594 24.04 -6.62 -43.67
N SER A 595 24.72 -5.83 -44.53
CA SER A 595 25.54 -6.09 -45.72
C SER A 595 26.67 -5.04 -45.84
N SER A 596 27.82 -5.47 -46.39
CA SER A 596 28.90 -4.74 -47.11
C SER A 596 29.71 -3.66 -46.35
N SER A 597 30.79 -4.00 -45.64
CA SER A 597 32.16 -4.32 -46.13
C SER A 597 33.16 -3.14 -46.07
N SER A 598 33.82 -2.96 -44.90
CA SER A 598 35.27 -2.71 -44.68
C SER A 598 35.64 -1.77 -43.50
N TYR A 599 36.77 -2.14 -42.90
CA TYR A 599 37.59 -1.75 -41.74
C TYR A 599 37.77 -0.27 -41.32
N GLY A 600 38.21 -0.08 -40.05
CA GLY A 600 38.29 1.19 -39.31
C GLY A 600 39.63 1.95 -39.32
N GLY A 601 39.64 3.15 -38.70
CA GLY A 601 40.81 4.05 -38.68
C GLY A 601 40.59 5.50 -38.17
N VAL A 602 41.53 6.39 -38.53
CA VAL A 602 41.87 7.72 -37.95
C VAL A 602 41.10 8.90 -38.59
N PHE A 603 40.98 10.04 -37.91
CA PHE A 603 40.31 11.26 -38.41
C PHE A 603 41.14 12.54 -38.21
N LEU A 604 41.08 13.47 -39.18
CA LEU A 604 41.82 14.74 -39.21
C LEU A 604 40.85 15.96 -39.28
N ASP A 605 40.99 16.90 -38.35
CA ASP A 605 40.42 18.28 -38.36
C ASP A 605 38.91 18.49 -38.69
N GLN A 606 37.98 17.56 -38.35
CA GLN A 606 36.53 17.85 -38.38
C GLN A 606 35.71 17.17 -37.25
N PRO A 607 34.62 17.79 -36.77
CA PRO A 607 33.61 17.13 -35.93
C PRO A 607 32.60 16.33 -36.78
N TYR A 608 32.09 15.23 -36.20
CA TYR A 608 31.22 14.22 -36.82
C TYR A 608 29.80 14.72 -37.18
N THR A 609 29.33 14.52 -38.42
CA THR A 609 27.99 14.98 -38.89
C THR A 609 27.19 13.98 -39.74
N GLY A 610 27.54 12.69 -39.74
CA GLY A 610 26.62 11.60 -40.12
C GLY A 610 26.34 11.34 -41.61
N ASN A 611 26.70 12.19 -42.59
CA ASN A 611 26.49 11.87 -44.03
C ASN A 611 27.45 12.56 -45.01
N ASN A 612 28.76 12.55 -44.71
CA ASN A 612 29.84 12.77 -45.68
C ASN A 612 31.10 12.05 -45.21
N PRO A 613 31.78 11.24 -46.06
CA PRO A 613 33.08 10.68 -45.74
C PRO A 613 34.18 11.62 -46.27
N ILE A 614 34.96 12.22 -45.37
CA ILE A 614 36.25 12.84 -45.71
C ILE A 614 37.35 12.20 -44.84
N TYR A 615 37.89 11.14 -45.46
CA TYR A 615 39.22 10.53 -45.48
C TYR A 615 40.02 10.14 -44.21
N TYR A 616 40.70 8.99 -44.41
CA TYR A 616 41.83 8.37 -43.68
C TYR A 616 41.56 7.58 -42.41
N SER A 617 40.58 6.71 -42.52
CA SER A 617 40.54 5.49 -41.72
C SER A 617 41.60 4.47 -42.18
N VAL A 618 42.82 4.52 -41.64
CA VAL A 618 43.87 3.50 -41.87
C VAL A 618 44.05 2.63 -40.62
N GLN A 619 43.85 1.32 -40.74
CA GLN A 619 44.35 0.35 -39.76
C GLN A 619 45.81 0.04 -40.11
N ALA A 620 46.75 0.63 -39.37
CA ALA A 620 48.17 0.42 -39.56
C ALA A 620 48.66 -0.66 -38.60
N ILE A 621 48.92 -1.86 -39.13
CA ILE A 621 49.74 -2.88 -38.44
C ILE A 621 51.25 -2.70 -38.74
N SER A 622 51.60 -1.69 -39.54
CA SER A 622 52.96 -1.26 -39.90
C SER A 622 52.98 0.23 -40.29
N PRO A 623 54.13 0.94 -40.21
CA PRO A 623 54.21 2.41 -40.42
C PRO A 623 53.57 2.89 -41.73
N GLN A 624 52.95 4.08 -41.70
CA GLN A 624 52.22 4.66 -42.84
C GLN A 624 52.60 6.13 -43.04
N ASP A 625 52.68 6.57 -44.31
CA ASP A 625 52.87 7.97 -44.68
C ASP A 625 51.51 8.64 -44.97
N ILE A 626 51.23 9.77 -44.30
CA ILE A 626 50.01 10.56 -44.51
C ILE A 626 50.41 11.92 -45.11
N ALA A 627 50.00 12.19 -46.35
CA ALA A 627 50.30 13.45 -47.02
C ALA A 627 49.33 14.57 -46.61
N LEU A 628 49.83 15.63 -45.99
CA LEU A 628 49.05 16.82 -45.64
C LEU A 628 49.07 17.83 -46.78
N SER A 629 47.91 18.20 -47.33
CA SER A 629 47.80 18.96 -48.58
C SER A 629 47.73 20.49 -48.42
N GLN A 630 47.80 21.03 -47.20
CA GLN A 630 47.82 22.49 -46.96
C GLN A 630 48.95 22.85 -45.98
N THR A 631 49.94 23.60 -46.46
CA THR A 631 51.08 24.05 -45.65
C THR A 631 50.76 25.34 -44.88
N GLY A 632 51.26 25.45 -43.65
CA GLY A 632 51.13 26.66 -42.80
C GLY A 632 49.92 26.70 -41.87
N LYS A 633 49.18 25.60 -41.68
CA LYS A 633 48.09 25.48 -40.69
C LYS A 633 48.42 24.44 -39.60
N THR A 634 47.86 24.63 -38.41
CA THR A 634 47.92 23.64 -37.32
C THR A 634 46.90 22.53 -37.57
N HIS A 635 47.33 21.27 -37.48
CA HIS A 635 46.48 20.09 -37.64
C HIS A 635 46.31 19.31 -36.34
N ARG A 636 45.11 18.78 -36.07
CA ARG A 636 44.80 17.92 -34.91
C ARG A 636 44.41 16.51 -35.33
N PHE A 637 45.00 15.53 -34.64
CA PHE A 637 44.80 14.10 -34.86
C PHE A 637 44.03 13.49 -33.69
N TYR A 638 43.07 12.60 -33.99
CA TYR A 638 42.29 11.88 -32.98
C TYR A 638 42.48 10.37 -33.16
N PHE A 639 42.82 9.69 -32.07
CA PHE A 639 43.09 8.26 -32.06
C PHE A 639 42.03 7.50 -31.28
N ARG A 640 41.59 6.36 -31.81
CA ARG A 640 40.67 5.44 -31.12
C ARG A 640 41.43 4.16 -30.79
N ASN A 641 41.50 3.81 -29.50
CA ASN A 641 42.20 2.63 -28.98
C ASN A 641 43.72 2.58 -29.26
N TRP A 642 44.44 3.70 -29.19
CA TRP A 642 45.91 3.72 -29.29
C TRP A 642 46.57 3.57 -27.90
N SER A 643 47.62 2.75 -27.82
CA SER A 643 48.36 2.46 -26.58
C SER A 643 49.88 2.66 -26.68
N GLY A 644 50.39 3.28 -27.76
CA GLY A 644 51.82 3.58 -27.93
C GLY A 644 52.29 4.77 -27.08
N THR A 645 53.60 4.87 -26.85
CA THR A 645 54.18 5.80 -25.87
C THR A 645 54.79 7.08 -26.48
N SER A 646 55.04 7.14 -27.80
CA SER A 646 55.61 8.33 -28.46
C SER A 646 55.20 8.47 -29.94
N VAL A 647 55.32 9.69 -30.49
CA VAL A 647 55.15 10.02 -31.92
C VAL A 647 56.41 10.72 -32.40
N ASN A 648 56.95 10.31 -33.55
CA ASN A 648 58.13 10.95 -34.14
C ASN A 648 57.83 11.46 -35.54
N PHE A 649 58.26 12.67 -35.86
CA PHE A 649 58.17 13.21 -37.22
C PHE A 649 59.48 12.91 -37.95
N GLN A 650 59.40 12.32 -39.15
CA GLN A 650 60.61 11.89 -39.84
C GLN A 650 61.54 13.05 -40.25
N ASN A 651 61.02 14.28 -40.39
CA ASN A 651 61.82 15.47 -40.73
C ASN A 651 61.07 16.75 -40.35
N GLU A 652 61.26 17.21 -39.11
CA GLU A 652 60.42 18.21 -38.44
C GLU A 652 60.43 19.60 -39.11
N ASN A 653 61.43 19.87 -39.95
CA ASN A 653 61.64 21.16 -40.62
C ASN A 653 61.21 21.19 -42.10
N ASN A 654 60.60 20.11 -42.61
CA ASN A 654 60.12 20.04 -44.00
C ASN A 654 58.57 19.87 -44.02
N PRO A 655 57.82 20.78 -44.69
CA PRO A 655 56.35 20.84 -44.58
C PRO A 655 55.58 19.64 -45.14
N SER A 656 56.24 18.74 -45.86
CA SER A 656 55.62 17.63 -46.58
C SER A 656 56.03 16.26 -46.04
N THR A 657 56.53 16.17 -44.81
CA THR A 657 57.13 14.94 -44.26
C THR A 657 56.13 14.08 -43.48
N GLY A 658 56.23 12.75 -43.64
CA GLY A 658 55.41 11.75 -42.95
C GLY A 658 55.64 11.70 -41.44
N VAL A 659 54.59 11.27 -40.72
CA VAL A 659 54.58 11.08 -39.27
C VAL A 659 54.66 9.59 -38.99
N VAL A 660 55.59 9.15 -38.13
CA VAL A 660 55.75 7.74 -37.77
C VAL A 660 55.32 7.52 -36.33
N PHE A 661 54.48 6.50 -36.15
CA PHE A 661 53.95 6.08 -34.87
C PHE A 661 54.62 4.77 -34.47
N ASN A 662 55.29 4.77 -33.31
CA ASN A 662 55.94 3.57 -32.79
C ASN A 662 55.07 2.93 -31.70
N TYR A 663 55.05 1.60 -31.69
CA TYR A 663 54.44 0.79 -30.65
C TYR A 663 55.58 -0.03 -30.03
N ASP A 664 55.93 0.22 -28.77
CA ASP A 664 56.90 -0.61 -28.03
C ASP A 664 56.21 -1.85 -27.43
#